data_AF-A0A074S7C6-F1
#
_entry.id   AF-A0A074S7C6-F1
#
_cell.length_a   1.000
_cell.length_b   1.000
_cell.length_c   1.000
_cell.angle_alpha   90.00
_cell.angle_beta   90.00
_cell.angle_gamma   90.00
#
_symmetry.space_group_name_H-M   'P 1'
#
loop_
_entity.id
_entity.type
_entity.pdbx_description
1 polymer ?
#
loop_
_entity_poly.entity_id
_entity_poly.type
_entity_poly.pdbx_seq_one_letter_code
_entity_poly.pdbx_strand_id
1 'polypeptide(L)'
;MRTFLAASAALPALVSALNVVDKRGVTVYNPTMTTTATAADATYTGAAAYDTTVLNPPAPPTDVAKDFPVQLMSGGMDGLSIKQKGSFMGFSIELSVADQIFGKNSSHLQVPFLNHMSNLKARAGKVSLRVGGNTQESAVLFPEGFNTGYVIQKFRRPGSTPTETPLIYFSPELIYSMKNVSSLIPTEYYFGLNWIDPNNFTNSVLVAETVENILGDDLLALQLGNEPDLYDRHGKRPQNPYTFDLYMNEFQQAVTQLNAAPAFTNRDILLAPSSCCFWNETELFQQGFVERFKDSLKILSVQHYPSNNCKINGNILDPQTIYPDFLRHGNSGYSPVSMVNPYRSTSAVAAQYNKPLVMLETNTASCGGFPGISDSFGAALWSADLSFQLAAANFSQALFHVGGQNVYYNPFTPPPTNQSTFHQWTTGAIYYAALVTAEAFGPTGNSQIVDLFMNGNNDYTPGYAIYENGHPSKVVLFNYITDPSGANDYVAHIAVGGGETGQPAAIPNSVKVRRLSAASVNQKYNITWAGQTMGDQFGSDGRMKGELQTETIQCDTAAGSCAITVKAPSIVLVFLNDQTLADSTPPSEGPQTFATTAATKIRNTATVDQAVLATSNGHGGGHYGGGILGSTSVGSVSSAWRMAVPGMVAVVGGALGAVFVAFVR
;
A
#
# COMPACT_ATOMS: atom_id res chain seq x y z
N MET A 1 47.90 14.19 76.88
CA MET A 1 49.36 14.29 76.61
C MET A 1 49.52 14.90 75.23
N ARG A 2 49.77 16.22 75.15
CA ARG A 2 51.05 16.86 74.75
C ARG A 2 51.49 16.40 73.34
N THR A 3 51.59 17.24 72.31
CA THR A 3 52.30 18.55 72.25
C THR A 3 51.80 19.49 71.13
N PHE A 4 51.43 20.76 71.41
CA PHE A 4 52.14 22.08 71.22
C PHE A 4 52.00 22.71 69.81
N LEU A 5 51.32 23.87 69.64
CA LEU A 5 51.78 25.30 69.70
C LEU A 5 52.55 25.75 68.42
N ALA A 6 52.44 26.95 67.82
CA ALA A 6 51.79 28.23 68.11
C ALA A 6 51.94 29.18 66.88
N ALA A 7 51.12 30.25 66.83
CA ALA A 7 51.49 31.66 66.55
C ALA A 7 52.13 32.06 65.19
N SER A 8 52.01 33.25 64.61
CA SER A 8 51.26 34.52 64.83
C SER A 8 51.78 35.53 63.78
N ALA A 9 50.95 36.52 63.40
CA ALA A 9 51.33 37.86 62.89
C ALA A 9 51.83 37.98 61.43
N ALA A 10 51.57 39.03 60.63
CA ALA A 10 51.14 40.40 60.91
C ALA A 10 50.49 41.05 59.64
N LEU A 11 49.50 41.92 59.83
CA LEU A 11 49.17 43.09 58.96
C LEU A 11 50.04 44.30 59.40
N PRO A 12 50.04 45.51 58.79
CA PRO A 12 49.31 46.02 57.60
C PRO A 12 50.16 46.93 56.64
N ALA A 13 49.60 47.30 55.48
CA ALA A 13 49.67 48.68 54.96
C ALA A 13 48.57 48.90 53.88
N LEU A 14 47.60 49.76 54.20
CA LEU A 14 46.62 50.32 53.27
C LEU A 14 47.30 51.33 52.33
N VAL A 15 46.79 51.50 51.10
CA VAL A 15 45.99 52.68 50.69
C VAL A 15 45.66 52.62 49.18
N SER A 16 44.39 52.95 48.87
CA SER A 16 43.82 53.42 47.58
C SER A 16 43.81 52.45 46.37
N ALA A 17 42.73 52.23 45.63
CA ALA A 17 41.51 53.01 45.43
C ALA A 17 40.31 52.16 44.96
N LEU A 18 39.12 52.72 45.21
CA LEU A 18 37.79 52.47 44.61
C LEU A 18 36.86 51.42 45.27
N ASN A 19 36.20 51.89 46.34
CA ASN A 19 34.82 51.54 46.67
C ASN A 19 33.86 52.23 45.70
N VAL A 20 33.01 51.48 44.99
CA VAL A 20 31.60 51.84 44.74
C VAL A 20 30.78 50.56 44.68
N VAL A 21 29.87 50.39 45.63
CA VAL A 21 28.73 49.48 45.57
C VAL A 21 27.70 50.15 44.67
N ASP A 22 27.36 49.55 43.53
CA ASP A 22 26.29 50.05 42.67
C ASP A 22 25.12 49.04 42.66
N LYS A 23 24.01 49.45 43.28
CA LYS A 23 22.68 48.88 43.05
C LYS A 23 22.26 49.31 41.65
N ARG A 24 22.14 48.38 40.69
CA ARG A 24 21.46 48.66 39.43
C ARG A 24 20.45 47.57 39.13
N GLY A 25 19.21 48.02 38.95
CA GLY A 25 18.05 47.20 38.67
C GLY A 25 18.24 46.40 37.39
N VAL A 26 17.66 45.20 37.36
CA VAL A 26 17.48 44.44 36.14
C VAL A 26 16.38 45.14 35.34
N THR A 27 16.76 45.84 34.28
CA THR A 27 15.82 46.29 33.26
C THR A 27 15.23 45.05 32.59
N VAL A 28 13.94 44.81 32.83
CA VAL A 28 13.15 43.88 32.01
C VAL A 28 12.99 44.55 30.65
N TYR A 29 13.76 44.09 29.66
CA TYR A 29 13.40 44.32 28.28
C TYR A 29 12.22 43.39 27.98
N ASN A 30 11.04 43.96 27.73
CA ASN A 30 9.99 43.25 27.02
C ASN A 30 10.61 42.74 25.70
N PRO A 31 10.73 41.42 25.47
CA PRO A 31 10.96 40.97 24.12
C PRO A 31 9.67 41.28 23.37
N THR A 32 9.71 42.32 22.55
CA THR A 32 8.86 42.40 21.37
C THR A 32 8.90 41.02 20.73
N MET A 33 7.73 40.37 20.61
CA MET A 33 7.59 39.16 19.82
C MET A 33 7.98 39.52 18.38
N THR A 34 9.26 39.33 18.08
CA THR A 34 9.70 39.10 16.72
C THR A 34 9.25 37.68 16.44
N THR A 35 8.26 37.56 15.58
CA THR A 35 7.89 36.32 14.93
C THR A 35 9.17 35.66 14.43
N THR A 36 9.63 34.66 15.17
CA THR A 36 10.70 33.81 14.68
C THR A 36 10.08 33.10 13.50
N ALA A 37 10.48 33.49 12.29
CA ALA A 37 10.16 32.71 11.12
C ALA A 37 10.57 31.28 11.45
N THR A 38 9.59 30.38 11.47
CA THR A 38 9.84 28.96 11.55
C THR A 38 10.90 28.66 10.51
N ALA A 39 12.07 28.18 10.96
CA ALA A 39 13.02 27.59 10.04
C ALA A 39 12.22 26.59 9.18
N ALA A 40 12.43 26.61 7.87
CA ALA A 40 11.80 25.61 7.00
C ALA A 40 12.05 24.23 7.62
N ASP A 41 10.99 23.45 7.81
CA ASP A 41 11.11 22.10 8.35
C ASP A 41 12.24 21.38 7.61
N ALA A 42 13.12 20.74 8.39
CA ALA A 42 14.22 20.00 7.81
C ALA A 42 13.65 19.00 6.81
N THR A 43 13.96 19.18 5.53
CA THR A 43 13.44 18.31 4.47
C THR A 43 13.93 16.90 4.73
N TYR A 44 12.99 15.96 4.89
CA TYR A 44 13.33 14.55 5.04
C TYR A 44 14.18 14.08 3.85
N THR A 45 15.31 13.44 4.13
CA THR A 45 16.29 13.01 3.11
C THR A 45 16.35 11.50 2.92
N GLY A 46 15.53 10.73 3.64
CA GLY A 46 15.42 9.28 3.49
C GLY A 46 14.56 8.89 2.28
N ALA A 47 14.27 7.59 2.16
CA ALA A 47 13.42 7.09 1.09
C ALA A 47 11.95 7.50 1.32
N ALA A 48 11.28 8.00 0.29
CA ALA A 48 9.94 8.61 0.40
C ALA A 48 8.91 7.72 1.11
N ALA A 49 8.99 6.40 0.92
CA ALA A 49 8.11 5.42 1.57
C ALA A 49 8.19 5.41 3.11
N TYR A 50 9.17 6.09 3.69
CA TYR A 50 9.46 6.14 5.13
C TYR A 50 9.45 7.56 5.69
N ASP A 51 8.99 8.52 4.90
CA ASP A 51 8.84 9.91 5.32
C ASP A 51 7.75 10.01 6.41
N THR A 52 8.01 10.78 7.45
CA THR A 52 7.10 10.96 8.59
C THR A 52 6.26 12.24 8.49
N THR A 53 6.34 13.00 7.40
CA THR A 53 5.61 14.25 7.17
C THR A 53 4.11 14.05 7.27
N VAL A 54 3.42 14.79 8.14
CA VAL A 54 1.97 14.73 8.34
C VAL A 54 1.38 16.11 8.04
N LEU A 55 0.25 16.16 7.33
CA LEU A 55 -0.46 17.40 7.01
C LEU A 55 -1.53 17.71 8.04
N ASN A 56 -1.93 18.98 8.12
CA ASN A 56 -3.06 19.40 8.94
C ASN A 56 -4.37 19.05 8.24
N PRO A 57 -5.27 18.27 8.87
CA PRO A 57 -6.61 18.05 8.36
C PRO A 57 -7.37 19.38 8.23
N PRO A 58 -8.29 19.50 7.26
CA PRO A 58 -9.20 20.63 7.19
C PRO A 58 -10.05 20.74 8.47
N ALA A 59 -10.53 21.95 8.78
CA ALA A 59 -11.51 22.12 9.84
C ALA A 59 -12.79 21.32 9.51
N PRO A 60 -13.45 20.70 10.51
CA PRO A 60 -14.70 20.00 10.27
C PRO A 60 -15.76 20.94 9.68
N PRO A 61 -16.55 20.48 8.69
CA PRO A 61 -17.67 21.27 8.18
C PRO A 61 -18.74 21.44 9.26
N THR A 62 -19.47 22.56 9.24
CA THR A 62 -20.54 22.86 10.21
C THR A 62 -21.91 22.34 9.78
N ASP A 63 -22.12 22.18 8.47
CA ASP A 63 -23.46 22.07 7.87
C ASP A 63 -23.72 20.67 7.28
N VAL A 64 -23.09 19.63 7.84
CA VAL A 64 -23.35 18.23 7.44
C VAL A 64 -24.51 17.69 8.27
N ALA A 65 -25.57 17.21 7.61
CA ALA A 65 -26.65 16.51 8.31
C ALA A 65 -26.14 15.16 8.84
N LYS A 66 -26.50 14.86 10.10
CA LYS A 66 -25.90 13.77 10.90
C LYS A 66 -26.88 12.64 11.18
N ASP A 67 -28.10 12.76 10.73
CA ASP A 67 -29.15 11.76 10.89
C ASP A 67 -30.02 11.81 9.63
N PHE A 68 -30.00 10.74 8.82
CA PHE A 68 -30.68 10.73 7.53
C PHE A 68 -31.00 9.29 7.06
N PRO A 69 -32.04 9.12 6.20
CA PRO A 69 -32.43 7.82 5.68
C PRO A 69 -31.50 7.35 4.54
N VAL A 70 -31.38 6.02 4.42
CA VAL A 70 -30.73 5.32 3.30
C VAL A 70 -31.70 4.27 2.78
N GLN A 71 -32.38 4.58 1.68
CA GLN A 71 -33.42 3.72 1.12
C GLN A 71 -32.86 2.80 0.04
N LEU A 72 -33.02 1.49 0.22
CA LEU A 72 -32.70 0.47 -0.78
C LEU A 72 -33.98 -0.17 -1.33
N MET A 73 -33.87 -0.78 -2.51
CA MET A 73 -34.96 -1.44 -3.21
C MET A 73 -34.72 -2.96 -3.25
N SER A 74 -35.77 -3.76 -3.21
CA SER A 74 -35.72 -5.17 -3.60
C SER A 74 -35.82 -5.30 -5.12
N GLY A 75 -35.11 -6.24 -5.72
CA GLY A 75 -35.12 -6.45 -7.18
C GLY A 75 -34.07 -5.65 -7.97
N GLY A 76 -33.24 -4.85 -7.29
CA GLY A 76 -32.19 -4.02 -7.88
C GLY A 76 -32.50 -2.52 -7.81
N MET A 77 -31.55 -1.70 -8.28
CA MET A 77 -31.68 -0.26 -8.40
C MET A 77 -31.25 0.19 -9.80
N ASP A 78 -31.70 1.37 -10.22
CA ASP A 78 -31.19 2.01 -11.42
C ASP A 78 -29.70 2.34 -11.25
N GLY A 79 -28.93 2.19 -12.33
CA GLY A 79 -27.51 2.51 -12.33
C GLY A 79 -26.60 1.45 -11.68
N LEU A 80 -27.11 0.24 -11.41
CA LEU A 80 -26.25 -0.89 -11.01
C LEU A 80 -25.15 -1.15 -12.04
N SER A 81 -23.92 -1.29 -11.56
CA SER A 81 -22.78 -1.64 -12.40
C SER A 81 -22.95 -3.02 -13.07
N ILE A 82 -22.04 -3.32 -14.01
CA ILE A 82 -21.72 -4.70 -14.38
C ILE A 82 -21.38 -5.53 -13.13
N LYS A 83 -21.47 -6.86 -13.25
CA LYS A 83 -21.01 -7.76 -12.19
C LYS A 83 -19.50 -7.59 -11.97
N GLN A 84 -19.13 -7.42 -10.71
CA GLN A 84 -17.78 -7.20 -10.25
C GLN A 84 -17.24 -8.42 -9.54
N LYS A 85 -15.93 -8.63 -9.70
CA LYS A 85 -15.16 -9.68 -9.02
C LYS A 85 -14.60 -9.14 -7.71
N GLY A 86 -14.42 -9.99 -6.71
CA GLY A 86 -13.69 -9.62 -5.49
C GLY A 86 -12.28 -9.10 -5.75
N SER A 87 -11.63 -9.59 -6.83
CA SER A 87 -10.31 -9.15 -7.27
C SER A 87 -10.32 -7.82 -8.05
N PHE A 88 -11.37 -7.01 -7.92
CA PHE A 88 -11.50 -5.73 -8.63
C PHE A 88 -10.33 -4.78 -8.36
N MET A 89 -9.82 -4.73 -7.13
CA MET A 89 -8.60 -3.98 -6.83
C MET A 89 -7.38 -4.89 -6.83
N GLY A 90 -6.47 -4.63 -7.77
CA GLY A 90 -5.17 -5.27 -7.89
C GLY A 90 -4.00 -4.32 -7.64
N PHE A 91 -2.79 -4.78 -7.97
CA PHE A 91 -1.58 -3.97 -7.87
C PHE A 91 -0.79 -3.95 -9.18
N SER A 92 -0.37 -2.76 -9.59
CA SER A 92 0.45 -2.49 -10.77
C SER A 92 1.88 -2.28 -10.33
N ILE A 93 2.74 -3.26 -10.51
CA ILE A 93 4.12 -3.26 -10.03
C ILE A 93 5.04 -2.79 -11.14
N GLU A 94 5.81 -1.74 -10.87
CA GLU A 94 6.86 -1.28 -11.77
C GLU A 94 7.86 -2.42 -12.00
N LEU A 95 8.14 -2.76 -13.26
CA LEU A 95 8.96 -3.92 -13.64
C LEU A 95 10.32 -3.86 -12.93
N SER A 96 10.92 -2.67 -12.83
CA SER A 96 12.20 -2.50 -12.13
C SER A 96 12.19 -2.89 -10.65
N VAL A 97 11.05 -2.92 -9.96
CA VAL A 97 10.99 -3.30 -8.54
C VAL A 97 10.36 -4.68 -8.33
N ALA A 98 10.00 -5.38 -9.40
CA ALA A 98 9.30 -6.66 -9.32
C ALA A 98 10.11 -7.73 -8.56
N ASP A 99 11.45 -7.72 -8.64
CA ASP A 99 12.33 -8.62 -7.89
C ASP A 99 12.34 -8.31 -6.37
N GLN A 100 12.11 -7.06 -5.98
CA GLN A 100 11.98 -6.66 -4.58
C GLN A 100 10.64 -7.10 -3.99
N ILE A 101 9.60 -7.16 -4.83
CA ILE A 101 8.24 -7.51 -4.42
C ILE A 101 8.01 -9.02 -4.45
N PHE A 102 8.28 -9.69 -5.57
CA PHE A 102 8.04 -11.12 -5.72
C PHE A 102 9.10 -11.96 -5.03
N GLY A 103 10.37 -11.59 -5.16
CA GLY A 103 11.48 -12.44 -4.75
C GLY A 103 12.72 -12.21 -5.59
N LYS A 104 13.88 -12.52 -4.99
CA LYS A 104 15.18 -12.40 -5.66
C LYS A 104 15.23 -13.24 -6.94
N ASN A 105 14.57 -14.40 -6.92
CA ASN A 105 14.36 -15.33 -8.04
C ASN A 105 13.24 -16.33 -7.68
N SER A 106 12.93 -17.25 -8.59
CA SER A 106 11.82 -18.20 -8.45
C SER A 106 11.94 -19.14 -7.24
N SER A 107 13.16 -19.36 -6.74
CA SER A 107 13.44 -20.18 -5.55
C SER A 107 13.36 -19.40 -4.23
N HIS A 108 13.30 -18.07 -4.29
CA HIS A 108 13.34 -17.18 -3.12
C HIS A 108 12.28 -16.10 -3.21
N LEU A 109 11.03 -16.50 -2.96
CA LEU A 109 9.89 -15.60 -2.91
C LEU A 109 9.83 -14.79 -1.60
N GLN A 110 9.23 -13.61 -1.65
CA GLN A 110 8.99 -12.77 -0.48
C GLN A 110 7.73 -13.23 0.27
N VAL A 111 7.94 -13.91 1.40
CA VAL A 111 6.84 -14.36 2.27
C VAL A 111 5.92 -13.20 2.71
N PRO A 112 6.43 -11.99 3.08
CA PRO A 112 5.54 -10.88 3.42
C PRO A 112 4.60 -10.48 2.28
N PHE A 113 5.07 -10.48 1.03
CA PHE A 113 4.21 -10.21 -0.12
C PHE A 113 3.13 -11.28 -0.27
N LEU A 114 3.50 -12.56 -0.16
CA LEU A 114 2.53 -13.66 -0.18
C LEU A 114 1.47 -13.52 0.93
N ASN A 115 1.87 -13.14 2.14
CA ASN A 115 0.93 -12.89 3.24
C ASN A 115 -0.07 -11.76 2.89
N HIS A 116 0.41 -10.65 2.33
CA HIS A 116 -0.47 -9.56 1.86
C HIS A 116 -1.47 -10.07 0.81
N MET A 117 -1.02 -10.86 -0.16
CA MET A 117 -1.91 -11.39 -1.21
C MET A 117 -2.90 -12.42 -0.63
N SER A 118 -2.48 -13.21 0.37
CA SER A 118 -3.35 -14.18 1.05
C SER A 118 -4.53 -13.51 1.76
N ASN A 119 -4.33 -12.32 2.36
CA ASN A 119 -5.44 -11.60 3.01
C ASN A 119 -6.50 -11.14 2.00
N LEU A 120 -6.08 -10.73 0.80
CA LEU A 120 -6.99 -10.35 -0.28
C LEU A 120 -7.68 -11.59 -0.83
N LYS A 121 -6.92 -12.65 -1.14
CA LYS A 121 -7.48 -13.93 -1.60
C LYS A 121 -8.53 -14.49 -0.64
N ALA A 122 -8.34 -14.34 0.67
CA ALA A 122 -9.31 -14.83 1.66
C ALA A 122 -10.68 -14.13 1.59
N ARG A 123 -10.75 -12.93 0.99
CA ARG A 123 -11.97 -12.13 0.83
C ARG A 123 -12.50 -12.13 -0.60
N ALA A 124 -11.59 -12.09 -1.56
CA ALA A 124 -11.85 -11.93 -2.99
C ALA A 124 -11.83 -13.24 -3.79
N GLY A 125 -11.31 -14.33 -3.20
CA GLY A 125 -11.08 -15.61 -3.88
C GLY A 125 -9.82 -15.67 -4.75
N LYS A 126 -9.40 -14.54 -5.34
CA LYS A 126 -8.22 -14.41 -6.21
C LYS A 126 -7.58 -13.01 -6.08
N VAL A 127 -6.37 -12.84 -6.60
CA VAL A 127 -5.67 -11.54 -6.71
C VAL A 127 -5.28 -11.27 -8.16
N SER A 128 -5.25 -10.00 -8.57
CA SER A 128 -4.79 -9.60 -9.90
C SER A 128 -3.62 -8.63 -9.80
N LEU A 129 -2.59 -8.85 -10.60
CA LEU A 129 -1.34 -8.10 -10.57
C LEU A 129 -0.95 -7.68 -12.00
N ARG A 130 -0.28 -6.55 -12.14
CA ARG A 130 0.36 -6.13 -13.39
C ARG A 130 1.85 -5.96 -13.14
N VAL A 131 2.69 -6.39 -14.09
CA VAL A 131 4.12 -6.08 -14.12
C VAL A 131 4.41 -5.25 -15.36
N GLY A 132 4.84 -4.01 -15.20
CA GLY A 132 4.99 -3.08 -16.32
C GLY A 132 5.51 -1.72 -15.89
N GLY A 133 4.82 -0.66 -16.30
CA GLY A 133 5.14 0.73 -15.96
C GLY A 133 6.14 1.33 -16.94
N ASN A 134 6.69 2.50 -16.60
CA ASN A 134 7.61 3.20 -17.51
C ASN A 134 8.89 2.41 -17.81
N THR A 135 9.31 1.52 -16.91
CA THR A 135 10.49 0.65 -17.07
C THR A 135 10.26 -0.50 -18.04
N GLN A 136 9.00 -0.81 -18.41
CA GLN A 136 8.70 -1.81 -19.42
C GLN A 136 9.16 -1.38 -20.83
N GLU A 137 9.11 -0.09 -21.14
CA GLU A 137 9.26 0.40 -22.51
C GLU A 137 10.60 0.04 -23.14
N SER A 138 11.66 0.09 -22.34
CA SER A 138 13.02 -0.25 -22.76
C SER A 138 13.51 -1.54 -22.13
N ALA A 139 12.62 -2.39 -21.61
CA ALA A 139 13.01 -3.64 -21.00
C ALA A 139 13.44 -4.66 -22.05
N VAL A 140 14.47 -5.44 -21.73
CA VAL A 140 14.99 -6.50 -22.60
C VAL A 140 15.03 -7.82 -21.83
N LEU A 141 14.39 -8.85 -22.37
CA LEU A 141 14.50 -10.22 -21.86
C LEU A 141 15.80 -10.88 -22.35
N PHE A 142 16.57 -11.42 -21.41
CA PHE A 142 17.77 -12.23 -21.63
C PHE A 142 17.42 -13.70 -21.37
N PRO A 143 17.14 -14.51 -22.41
CA PRO A 143 16.62 -15.86 -22.25
C PRO A 143 17.58 -16.82 -21.54
N GLU A 144 18.89 -16.59 -21.66
CA GLU A 144 19.94 -17.34 -20.97
C GLU A 144 20.03 -17.05 -19.46
N GLY A 145 19.37 -15.99 -18.99
CA GLY A 145 19.42 -15.55 -17.60
C GLY A 145 20.71 -14.85 -17.21
N PHE A 146 20.96 -14.75 -15.90
CA PHE A 146 22.10 -14.01 -15.35
C PHE A 146 22.91 -14.87 -14.37
N ASN A 147 24.24 -14.80 -14.46
CA ASN A 147 25.16 -15.48 -13.53
C ASN A 147 25.20 -14.86 -12.13
N THR A 148 24.43 -13.80 -11.87
CA THR A 148 24.41 -13.08 -10.59
C THR A 148 23.42 -13.67 -9.58
N GLY A 149 22.52 -14.55 -10.03
CA GLY A 149 21.43 -15.12 -9.23
C GLY A 149 20.29 -14.13 -8.91
N TYR A 150 20.32 -12.93 -9.48
CA TYR A 150 19.22 -11.96 -9.49
C TYR A 150 18.43 -12.07 -10.80
N VAL A 151 17.16 -11.68 -10.80
CA VAL A 151 16.30 -11.77 -11.99
C VAL A 151 16.20 -10.48 -12.81
N ILE A 152 16.69 -9.36 -12.26
CA ILE A 152 16.70 -8.04 -12.89
C ILE A 152 18.10 -7.41 -12.76
N GLN A 153 18.57 -6.78 -13.83
CA GLN A 153 19.72 -5.89 -13.84
C GLN A 153 19.28 -4.49 -14.27
N LYS A 154 19.78 -3.47 -13.55
CA LYS A 154 19.43 -2.06 -13.76
C LYS A 154 20.66 -1.31 -14.24
N PHE A 155 20.52 -0.57 -15.33
CA PHE A 155 21.58 0.28 -15.86
C PHE A 155 21.11 1.72 -15.89
N ARG A 156 21.99 2.63 -15.43
CA ARG A 156 21.76 4.06 -15.58
C ARG A 156 21.90 4.41 -17.06
N ARG A 157 20.96 5.18 -17.60
CA ARG A 157 21.09 5.72 -18.95
C ARG A 157 22.28 6.68 -19.01
N PRO A 158 23.16 6.63 -20.02
CA PRO A 158 24.24 7.60 -20.15
C PRO A 158 23.70 9.04 -20.11
N GLY A 159 24.27 9.90 -19.26
CA GLY A 159 23.83 11.30 -19.12
C GLY A 159 22.57 11.53 -18.27
N SER A 160 21.88 10.49 -17.82
CA SER A 160 20.67 10.61 -16.99
C SER A 160 20.94 11.01 -15.55
N THR A 161 19.95 11.59 -14.88
CA THR A 161 19.94 11.81 -13.42
C THR A 161 19.56 10.53 -12.66
N PRO A 162 19.88 10.39 -11.35
CA PRO A 162 19.47 9.22 -10.56
C PRO A 162 17.94 9.02 -10.44
N THR A 163 17.15 10.02 -10.79
CA THR A 163 15.68 10.02 -10.75
C THR A 163 15.03 9.53 -12.04
N GLU A 164 15.80 9.30 -13.09
CA GLU A 164 15.28 8.80 -14.37
C GLU A 164 15.13 7.28 -14.39
N THR A 165 14.18 6.82 -15.20
CA THR A 165 13.86 5.41 -15.43
C THR A 165 15.10 4.63 -15.92
N PRO A 166 15.55 3.61 -15.17
CA PRO A 166 16.70 2.81 -15.58
C PRO A 166 16.40 1.97 -16.85
N LEU A 167 17.44 1.58 -17.57
CA LEU A 167 17.35 0.48 -18.53
C LEU A 167 17.28 -0.83 -17.76
N ILE A 168 16.39 -1.72 -18.17
CA ILE A 168 16.11 -2.96 -17.47
C ILE A 168 16.43 -4.15 -18.36
N TYR A 169 17.31 -5.01 -17.88
CA TYR A 169 17.40 -6.38 -18.37
C TYR A 169 16.75 -7.30 -17.35
N PHE A 170 15.92 -8.23 -17.80
CA PHE A 170 15.30 -9.23 -16.95
C PHE A 170 15.43 -10.62 -17.58
N SER A 171 15.21 -11.65 -16.76
CA SER A 171 15.34 -13.05 -17.17
C SER A 171 14.02 -13.80 -17.02
N PRO A 172 13.87 -14.99 -17.64
CA PRO A 172 12.67 -15.82 -17.47
C PRO A 172 12.37 -16.17 -16.01
N GLU A 173 13.37 -16.17 -15.14
CA GLU A 173 13.22 -16.39 -13.70
C GLU A 173 12.26 -15.40 -13.01
N LEU A 174 12.10 -14.18 -13.53
CA LEU A 174 11.06 -13.25 -13.03
C LEU A 174 9.65 -13.82 -13.28
N ILE A 175 9.43 -14.38 -14.46
CA ILE A 175 8.13 -14.93 -14.87
C ILE A 175 7.88 -16.25 -14.12
N TYR A 176 8.92 -17.04 -13.85
CA TYR A 176 8.82 -18.19 -12.94
C TYR A 176 8.51 -17.77 -11.50
N SER A 177 9.06 -16.67 -10.99
CA SER A 177 8.66 -16.13 -9.69
C SER A 177 7.16 -15.81 -9.66
N MET A 178 6.64 -15.16 -10.70
CA MET A 178 5.21 -14.90 -10.85
C MET A 178 4.40 -16.20 -10.87
N LYS A 179 4.82 -17.20 -11.66
CA LYS A 179 4.15 -18.51 -11.71
C LYS A 179 4.15 -19.24 -10.36
N ASN A 180 5.24 -19.12 -9.61
CA ASN A 180 5.33 -19.71 -8.27
C ASN A 180 4.42 -18.99 -7.28
N VAL A 181 4.23 -17.67 -7.42
CA VAL A 181 3.22 -16.94 -6.65
C VAL A 181 1.81 -17.44 -6.98
N SER A 182 1.43 -17.55 -8.26
CA SER A 182 0.09 -18.04 -8.63
C SER A 182 -0.17 -19.50 -8.24
N SER A 183 0.90 -20.31 -8.16
CA SER A 183 0.82 -21.69 -7.66
C SER A 183 0.55 -21.79 -6.16
N LEU A 184 0.92 -20.75 -5.39
CA LEU A 184 0.69 -20.69 -3.93
C LEU A 184 -0.61 -19.95 -3.58
N ILE A 185 -0.92 -18.90 -4.35
CA ILE A 185 -2.06 -18.03 -4.13
C ILE A 185 -2.72 -17.82 -5.50
N PRO A 186 -3.98 -18.19 -5.71
CA PRO A 186 -4.69 -17.91 -6.95
C PRO A 186 -4.50 -16.45 -7.38
N THR A 187 -3.71 -16.25 -8.44
CA THR A 187 -3.27 -14.94 -8.91
C THR A 187 -3.29 -14.90 -10.42
N GLU A 188 -3.64 -13.75 -10.98
CA GLU A 188 -3.68 -13.52 -12.43
C GLU A 188 -2.94 -12.25 -12.82
N TYR A 189 -2.39 -12.22 -14.03
CA TYR A 189 -1.35 -11.28 -14.41
C TYR A 189 -1.67 -10.50 -15.68
N TYR A 190 -1.39 -9.20 -15.64
CA TYR A 190 -1.07 -8.40 -16.81
C TYR A 190 0.45 -8.29 -16.94
N PHE A 191 0.99 -8.35 -18.16
CA PHE A 191 2.42 -8.14 -18.38
C PHE A 191 2.68 -7.13 -19.49
N GLY A 192 3.56 -6.17 -19.22
CA GLY A 192 3.97 -5.13 -20.15
C GLY A 192 4.96 -5.60 -21.21
N LEU A 193 4.66 -5.31 -22.47
CA LEU A 193 5.58 -5.47 -23.58
C LEU A 193 6.27 -4.14 -23.88
N ASN A 194 7.58 -4.24 -24.10
CA ASN A 194 8.40 -3.18 -24.67
C ASN A 194 7.83 -2.73 -26.03
N TRP A 195 7.74 -1.41 -26.24
CA TRP A 195 7.37 -0.85 -27.53
C TRP A 195 8.08 0.48 -27.85
N ILE A 196 9.31 0.63 -27.35
CA ILE A 196 10.07 1.86 -27.55
C ILE A 196 10.59 2.03 -28.99
N ASP A 197 10.97 0.94 -29.66
CA ASP A 197 11.33 0.95 -31.09
C ASP A 197 10.19 0.35 -31.92
N PRO A 198 9.41 1.17 -32.64
CA PRO A 198 8.28 0.66 -33.44
C PRO A 198 8.73 -0.11 -34.68
N ASN A 199 10.03 -0.25 -34.96
CA ASN A 199 10.56 -1.01 -36.08
C ASN A 199 11.23 -2.33 -35.67
N ASN A 200 11.37 -2.59 -34.36
CA ASN A 200 12.03 -3.79 -33.86
C ASN A 200 11.23 -4.46 -32.73
N PHE A 201 10.49 -5.50 -33.11
CA PHE A 201 9.66 -6.27 -32.19
C PHE A 201 10.30 -7.58 -31.72
N THR A 202 11.57 -7.82 -32.07
CA THR A 202 12.23 -9.12 -31.82
C THR A 202 12.16 -9.50 -30.34
N ASN A 203 12.49 -8.55 -29.45
CA ASN A 203 12.47 -8.83 -28.02
C ASN A 203 11.05 -8.83 -27.44
N SER A 204 10.15 -7.95 -27.89
CA SER A 204 8.76 -7.94 -27.39
C SER A 204 7.98 -9.19 -27.79
N VAL A 205 8.23 -9.74 -28.99
CA VAL A 205 7.73 -11.06 -29.42
C VAL A 205 8.30 -12.15 -28.53
N LEU A 206 9.61 -12.18 -28.29
CA LEU A 206 10.24 -13.16 -27.40
C LEU A 206 9.65 -13.11 -25.97
N VAL A 207 9.39 -11.90 -25.45
CA VAL A 207 8.73 -11.70 -24.15
C VAL A 207 7.30 -12.25 -24.19
N ALA A 208 6.52 -11.93 -25.21
CA ALA A 208 5.14 -12.41 -25.35
C ALA A 208 5.08 -13.94 -25.36
N GLU A 209 5.92 -14.60 -26.16
CA GLU A 209 6.04 -16.07 -26.22
C GLU A 209 6.44 -16.66 -24.86
N THR A 210 7.43 -16.06 -24.19
CA THR A 210 7.93 -16.56 -22.90
C THR A 210 6.89 -16.41 -21.80
N VAL A 211 6.20 -15.26 -21.74
CA VAL A 211 5.17 -14.97 -20.73
C VAL A 211 3.94 -15.86 -20.95
N GLU A 212 3.47 -16.00 -22.19
CA GLU A 212 2.36 -16.91 -22.54
C GLU A 212 2.69 -18.34 -22.12
N ASN A 213 3.88 -18.84 -22.48
CA ASN A 213 4.28 -20.21 -22.18
C ASN A 213 4.41 -20.50 -20.69
N ILE A 214 4.97 -19.58 -19.89
CA ILE A 214 5.22 -19.83 -18.46
C ILE A 214 3.96 -19.59 -17.62
N LEU A 215 3.22 -18.50 -17.86
CA LEU A 215 2.05 -18.16 -17.06
C LEU A 215 0.81 -18.96 -17.48
N GLY A 216 0.63 -19.24 -18.77
CA GLY A 216 -0.53 -19.95 -19.29
C GLY A 216 -1.84 -19.27 -18.86
N ASP A 217 -2.72 -20.03 -18.24
CA ASP A 217 -4.04 -19.55 -17.76
C ASP A 217 -3.96 -18.45 -16.69
N ASP A 218 -2.80 -18.24 -16.07
CA ASP A 218 -2.60 -17.14 -15.12
C ASP A 218 -2.40 -15.78 -15.85
N LEU A 219 -2.17 -15.77 -17.17
CA LEU A 219 -2.01 -14.54 -17.95
C LEU A 219 -3.37 -14.00 -18.41
N LEU A 220 -3.75 -12.82 -17.91
CA LEU A 220 -4.96 -12.12 -18.33
C LEU A 220 -4.80 -11.45 -19.69
N ALA A 221 -3.77 -10.63 -19.83
CA ALA A 221 -3.51 -9.86 -21.03
C ALA A 221 -2.06 -9.36 -21.10
N LEU A 222 -1.61 -9.08 -22.33
CA LEU A 222 -0.35 -8.42 -22.61
C LEU A 222 -0.60 -6.96 -22.95
N GLN A 223 0.00 -6.06 -22.18
CA GLN A 223 -0.08 -4.63 -22.41
C GLN A 223 0.94 -4.23 -23.47
N LEU A 224 0.50 -3.68 -24.61
CA LEU A 224 1.39 -3.18 -25.63
C LEU A 224 1.68 -1.68 -25.41
N GLY A 225 2.86 -1.38 -24.85
CA GLY A 225 3.28 -0.02 -24.52
C GLY A 225 2.58 0.59 -23.29
N ASN A 226 3.19 1.65 -22.76
CA ASN A 226 2.79 2.34 -21.53
C ASN A 226 2.70 3.84 -21.77
N GLU A 227 1.49 4.39 -21.63
CA GLU A 227 1.19 5.81 -21.83
C GLU A 227 1.66 6.32 -23.21
N PRO A 228 1.17 5.72 -24.32
CA PRO A 228 1.55 6.13 -25.68
C PRO A 228 1.23 7.60 -25.97
N ASP A 229 0.26 8.19 -25.27
CA ASP A 229 -0.09 9.60 -25.33
C ASP A 229 0.99 10.56 -24.81
N LEU A 230 2.01 10.03 -24.12
CA LEU A 230 3.17 10.78 -23.63
C LEU A 230 4.41 10.63 -24.52
N TYR A 231 4.34 9.84 -25.60
CA TYR A 231 5.54 9.44 -26.33
C TYR A 231 6.30 10.59 -26.99
N ASP A 232 5.58 11.56 -27.56
CA ASP A 232 6.17 12.75 -28.17
C ASP A 232 6.79 13.69 -27.13
N ARG A 233 6.07 13.92 -26.02
CA ARG A 233 6.49 14.77 -24.90
C ARG A 233 7.71 14.20 -24.17
N HIS A 234 7.83 12.88 -24.11
CA HIS A 234 8.95 12.19 -23.46
C HIS A 234 10.06 11.81 -24.44
N GLY A 235 9.99 12.26 -25.70
CA GLY A 235 11.01 11.98 -26.72
C GLY A 235 11.15 10.50 -27.09
N LYS A 236 10.13 9.67 -26.78
CA LYS A 236 10.03 8.27 -27.22
C LYS A 236 9.62 8.17 -28.70
N ARG A 237 9.01 9.23 -29.25
CA ARG A 237 8.74 9.40 -30.68
C ARG A 237 9.20 10.78 -31.15
N PRO A 238 9.76 10.90 -32.37
CA PRO A 238 10.20 12.17 -32.91
C PRO A 238 9.05 13.07 -33.39
N GLN A 239 7.90 12.49 -33.74
CA GLN A 239 6.71 13.23 -34.16
C GLN A 239 6.05 13.90 -32.95
N ASN A 240 5.66 15.17 -33.09
CA ASN A 240 4.92 15.93 -32.09
C ASN A 240 3.89 16.83 -32.82
N PRO A 241 2.59 16.54 -32.78
CA PRO A 241 1.96 15.50 -31.95
C PRO A 241 2.16 14.07 -32.48
N TYR A 242 2.27 13.11 -31.58
CA TYR A 242 2.08 11.69 -31.90
C TYR A 242 0.56 11.39 -31.99
N THR A 243 0.06 11.22 -33.21
CA THR A 243 -1.39 11.15 -33.52
C THR A 243 -1.98 9.75 -33.37
N PHE A 244 -3.31 9.65 -33.28
CA PHE A 244 -4.02 8.36 -33.27
C PHE A 244 -3.71 7.50 -34.49
N ASP A 245 -3.59 8.08 -35.69
CA ASP A 245 -3.23 7.32 -36.90
C ASP A 245 -1.81 6.73 -36.82
N LEU A 246 -0.84 7.50 -36.31
CA LEU A 246 0.52 6.99 -36.09
C LEU A 246 0.51 5.85 -35.10
N TYR A 247 -0.18 6.04 -33.97
CA TYR A 247 -0.36 5.02 -32.95
C TYR A 247 -1.00 3.74 -33.49
N MET A 248 -2.12 3.85 -34.20
CA MET A 248 -2.81 2.70 -34.78
C MET A 248 -1.97 1.98 -35.83
N ASN A 249 -1.18 2.70 -36.62
CA ASN A 249 -0.29 2.09 -37.62
C ASN A 249 0.87 1.34 -36.95
N GLU A 250 1.48 1.89 -35.92
CA GLU A 250 2.49 1.18 -35.14
C GLU A 250 1.87 -0.02 -34.41
N PHE A 251 0.65 0.11 -33.85
CA PHE A 251 -0.05 -0.96 -33.14
C PHE A 251 -0.30 -2.14 -34.09
N GLN A 252 -0.73 -1.84 -35.33
CA GLN A 252 -0.90 -2.84 -36.38
C GLN A 252 0.41 -3.58 -36.71
N GLN A 253 1.54 -2.90 -36.70
CA GLN A 253 2.84 -3.54 -36.94
C GLN A 253 3.18 -4.51 -35.81
N ALA A 254 2.97 -4.12 -34.55
CA ALA A 254 3.15 -5.00 -33.41
C ALA A 254 2.26 -6.25 -33.48
N VAL A 255 0.96 -6.06 -33.76
CA VAL A 255 0.00 -7.15 -33.96
C VAL A 255 0.46 -8.07 -35.10
N THR A 256 0.97 -7.51 -36.20
CA THR A 256 1.48 -8.30 -37.33
C THR A 256 2.67 -9.16 -36.93
N GLN A 257 3.63 -8.60 -36.18
CA GLN A 257 4.82 -9.35 -35.74
C GLN A 257 4.49 -10.43 -34.71
N LEU A 258 3.65 -10.11 -33.72
CA LEU A 258 3.12 -11.11 -32.79
C LEU A 258 2.37 -12.22 -33.54
N ASN A 259 1.60 -11.86 -34.57
CA ASN A 259 0.86 -12.85 -35.33
C ASN A 259 1.74 -13.75 -36.21
N ALA A 260 2.90 -13.24 -36.66
CA ALA A 260 3.87 -14.01 -37.42
C ALA A 260 4.69 -14.97 -36.54
N ALA A 261 4.72 -14.76 -35.23
CA ALA A 261 5.46 -15.58 -34.28
C ALA A 261 4.74 -16.92 -34.04
N PRO A 262 5.37 -18.08 -34.36
CA PRO A 262 4.69 -19.37 -34.29
C PRO A 262 4.51 -19.89 -32.86
N ALA A 263 5.32 -19.47 -31.89
CA ALA A 263 5.17 -19.90 -30.50
C ALA A 263 4.20 -19.02 -29.70
N PHE A 264 3.81 -17.86 -30.25
CA PHE A 264 2.75 -17.03 -29.69
C PHE A 264 1.40 -17.49 -30.24
N THR A 265 0.55 -18.07 -29.40
CA THR A 265 -0.66 -18.77 -29.85
C THR A 265 -1.95 -18.03 -29.51
N ASN A 266 -1.97 -17.27 -28.42
CA ASN A 266 -3.14 -16.53 -28.00
C ASN A 266 -3.25 -15.18 -28.72
N ARG A 267 -4.07 -15.13 -29.77
CA ARG A 267 -4.17 -13.95 -30.63
C ARG A 267 -5.09 -12.87 -30.09
N ASP A 268 -6.05 -13.19 -29.23
CA ASP A 268 -6.96 -12.25 -28.55
C ASP A 268 -6.55 -12.07 -27.07
N ILE A 269 -5.40 -11.44 -26.85
CA ILE A 269 -4.83 -11.25 -25.51
C ILE A 269 -4.31 -9.83 -25.24
N LEU A 270 -4.32 -8.94 -26.24
CA LEU A 270 -3.74 -7.61 -26.04
C LEU A 270 -4.65 -6.73 -25.19
N LEU A 271 -4.01 -5.86 -24.42
CA LEU A 271 -4.63 -4.79 -23.66
C LEU A 271 -4.03 -3.46 -24.11
N ALA A 272 -4.90 -2.49 -24.41
CA ALA A 272 -4.53 -1.20 -24.99
C ALA A 272 -5.67 -0.16 -24.84
N PRO A 273 -5.47 1.15 -25.06
CA PRO A 273 -4.20 1.82 -25.35
C PRO A 273 -3.32 2.05 -24.12
N SER A 274 -3.87 1.94 -22.91
CA SER A 274 -3.14 2.25 -21.68
C SER A 274 -2.59 3.68 -21.66
N SER A 275 -3.35 4.63 -22.22
CA SER A 275 -3.05 6.07 -22.18
C SER A 275 -3.18 6.62 -20.77
N CYS A 276 -2.43 7.69 -20.50
CA CYS A 276 -2.51 8.45 -19.26
C CYS A 276 -3.66 9.48 -19.32
N CYS A 277 -3.40 10.60 -20.00
CA CYS A 277 -4.01 11.86 -19.59
C CYS A 277 -4.05 12.94 -20.67
N PHE A 278 -3.41 12.73 -21.83
CA PHE A 278 -3.43 13.70 -22.94
C PHE A 278 -4.34 13.27 -24.10
N TRP A 279 -4.72 12.01 -24.15
CA TRP A 279 -5.66 11.50 -25.13
C TRP A 279 -7.06 11.39 -24.55
N ASN A 280 -8.06 11.61 -25.39
CA ASN A 280 -9.44 11.24 -25.10
C ASN A 280 -9.69 9.86 -25.70
N GLU A 281 -9.84 8.84 -24.85
CA GLU A 281 -9.99 7.46 -25.31
C GLU A 281 -11.27 7.24 -26.09
N THR A 282 -12.33 7.96 -25.75
CA THR A 282 -13.60 7.90 -26.48
C THR A 282 -13.40 8.34 -27.93
N GLU A 283 -12.60 9.39 -28.17
CA GLU A 283 -12.28 9.84 -29.53
C GLU A 283 -11.43 8.82 -30.29
N LEU A 284 -10.41 8.23 -29.65
CA LEU A 284 -9.60 7.17 -30.25
C LEU A 284 -10.48 5.96 -30.65
N PHE A 285 -11.41 5.56 -29.79
CA PHE A 285 -12.32 4.45 -30.07
C PHE A 285 -13.29 4.78 -31.21
N GLN A 286 -13.80 6.01 -31.27
CA GLN A 286 -14.65 6.50 -32.36
C GLN A 286 -13.92 6.59 -33.70
N GLN A 287 -12.60 6.83 -33.70
CA GLN A 287 -11.77 6.77 -34.90
C GLN A 287 -11.48 5.34 -35.41
N GLY A 288 -12.07 4.32 -34.77
CA GLY A 288 -12.05 2.95 -35.26
C GLY A 288 -10.97 2.07 -34.63
N PHE A 289 -10.31 2.51 -33.54
CA PHE A 289 -9.30 1.69 -32.86
C PHE A 289 -9.85 0.32 -32.45
N VAL A 290 -10.99 0.29 -31.75
CA VAL A 290 -11.55 -0.96 -31.23
C VAL A 290 -11.98 -1.88 -32.37
N GLU A 291 -12.67 -1.35 -33.38
CA GLU A 291 -13.11 -2.11 -34.54
C GLU A 291 -11.92 -2.69 -35.33
N ARG A 292 -10.85 -1.92 -35.52
CA ARG A 292 -9.65 -2.33 -36.25
C ARG A 292 -8.90 -3.48 -35.57
N PHE A 293 -8.90 -3.53 -34.23
CA PHE A 293 -8.11 -4.48 -33.46
C PHE A 293 -8.92 -5.48 -32.64
N LYS A 294 -10.24 -5.57 -32.83
CA LYS A 294 -11.15 -6.39 -32.01
C LYS A 294 -10.77 -7.87 -31.87
N ASP A 295 -10.09 -8.43 -32.88
CA ASP A 295 -9.65 -9.83 -32.92
C ASP A 295 -8.31 -10.06 -32.21
N SER A 296 -7.60 -8.97 -31.85
CA SER A 296 -6.37 -9.02 -31.06
C SER A 296 -6.48 -8.37 -29.68
N LEU A 297 -7.46 -7.48 -29.52
CA LEU A 297 -7.66 -6.64 -28.36
C LEU A 297 -8.69 -7.25 -27.42
N LYS A 298 -8.23 -7.85 -26.33
CA LYS A 298 -9.08 -8.48 -25.31
C LYS A 298 -9.67 -7.47 -24.34
N ILE A 299 -8.88 -6.46 -23.95
CA ILE A 299 -9.21 -5.51 -22.87
C ILE A 299 -8.88 -4.08 -23.30
N LEU A 300 -9.80 -3.16 -23.02
CA LEU A 300 -9.57 -1.72 -23.13
C LEU A 300 -9.00 -1.20 -21.82
N SER A 301 -8.07 -0.26 -21.88
CA SER A 301 -7.37 0.20 -20.68
C SER A 301 -6.97 1.66 -20.72
N VAL A 302 -6.96 2.26 -19.53
CA VAL A 302 -6.49 3.61 -19.24
C VAL A 302 -5.61 3.58 -18.00
N GLN A 303 -4.84 4.63 -17.80
CA GLN A 303 -4.07 4.92 -16.60
C GLN A 303 -4.43 6.34 -16.18
N HIS A 304 -4.61 6.62 -14.88
CA HIS A 304 -4.92 7.99 -14.47
C HIS A 304 -4.52 8.24 -13.03
N TYR A 305 -3.82 9.34 -12.81
CA TYR A 305 -3.60 9.95 -11.50
C TYR A 305 -4.26 11.34 -11.53
N PRO A 306 -5.06 11.73 -10.52
CA PRO A 306 -5.76 13.02 -10.56
C PRO A 306 -4.79 14.20 -10.44
N SER A 307 -3.57 13.97 -9.92
CA SER A 307 -2.52 14.99 -9.79
C SER A 307 -1.12 14.41 -10.07
N ASN A 308 -0.09 15.26 -10.03
CA ASN A 308 1.30 14.87 -10.27
C ASN A 308 2.27 15.62 -9.35
N ASN A 309 3.22 14.89 -8.74
CA ASN A 309 4.32 15.48 -7.97
C ASN A 309 5.60 15.60 -8.83
N CYS A 310 5.45 15.83 -10.13
CA CYS A 310 6.55 15.73 -11.10
C CYS A 310 7.47 16.96 -11.14
N LYS A 311 7.15 18.02 -10.39
CA LYS A 311 7.94 19.27 -10.32
C LYS A 311 8.23 19.89 -11.70
N ILE A 312 7.27 19.75 -12.63
CA ILE A 312 7.44 20.09 -14.04
C ILE A 312 7.78 21.58 -14.18
N ASN A 313 8.91 21.89 -14.82
CA ASN A 313 9.40 23.27 -15.01
C ASN A 313 9.51 24.09 -13.70
N GLY A 314 9.80 23.42 -12.58
CA GLY A 314 9.90 24.05 -11.26
C GLY A 314 8.56 24.32 -10.59
N ASN A 315 7.44 23.93 -11.21
CA ASN A 315 6.12 24.02 -10.57
C ASN A 315 5.98 22.93 -9.50
N ILE A 316 6.04 23.33 -8.23
CA ILE A 316 5.89 22.45 -7.08
C ILE A 316 4.53 22.73 -6.45
N LEU A 317 3.65 21.72 -6.46
CA LEU A 317 2.39 21.80 -5.72
C LEU A 317 2.66 21.64 -4.23
N ASP A 318 2.11 22.57 -3.44
CA ASP A 318 2.10 22.43 -1.98
C ASP A 318 1.05 21.38 -1.58
N PRO A 319 1.46 20.24 -0.98
CA PRO A 319 0.53 19.20 -0.59
C PRO A 319 -0.50 19.70 0.44
N GLN A 320 -0.16 20.63 1.32
CA GLN A 320 -1.12 21.14 2.31
C GLN A 320 -2.29 21.90 1.65
N THR A 321 -2.02 22.63 0.57
CA THR A 321 -3.02 23.40 -0.18
C THR A 321 -4.01 22.48 -0.91
N ILE A 322 -3.54 21.37 -1.48
CA ILE A 322 -4.37 20.46 -2.26
C ILE A 322 -5.00 19.33 -1.43
N TYR A 323 -4.57 19.15 -0.18
CA TYR A 323 -5.05 18.06 0.68
C TYR A 323 -6.58 17.98 0.84
N PRO A 324 -7.33 19.09 0.99
CA PRO A 324 -8.80 19.02 1.12
C PRO A 324 -9.50 18.35 -0.07
N ASP A 325 -8.91 18.42 -1.27
CA ASP A 325 -9.49 17.84 -2.48
C ASP A 325 -9.47 16.29 -2.46
N PHE A 326 -8.56 15.70 -1.69
CA PHE A 326 -8.48 14.25 -1.47
C PHE A 326 -9.38 13.77 -0.32
N LEU A 327 -10.04 14.68 0.39
CA LEU A 327 -10.90 14.40 1.54
C LEU A 327 -12.37 14.72 1.24
N ARG A 328 -12.78 14.51 -0.01
CA ARG A 328 -14.14 14.69 -0.51
C ARG A 328 -14.47 13.74 -1.64
N HIS A 329 -15.76 13.49 -1.80
CA HIS A 329 -16.32 12.59 -2.79
C HIS A 329 -16.61 13.26 -4.15
N GLY A 330 -17.27 14.42 -4.14
CA GLY A 330 -18.03 14.97 -5.26
C GLY A 330 -17.19 15.48 -6.43
N ASN A 331 -17.81 16.10 -7.43
CA ASN A 331 -17.23 16.28 -8.77
C ASN A 331 -16.27 17.50 -8.91
N SER A 332 -15.28 17.66 -8.03
CA SER A 332 -14.31 18.76 -8.13
C SER A 332 -12.91 18.44 -7.60
N GLY A 333 -11.90 19.08 -8.21
CA GLY A 333 -10.48 18.89 -7.88
C GLY A 333 -10.04 17.44 -8.05
N TYR A 334 -9.30 16.92 -7.07
CA TYR A 334 -8.68 15.59 -7.08
C TYR A 334 -9.55 14.46 -6.48
N SER A 335 -10.86 14.67 -6.39
CA SER A 335 -11.79 13.71 -5.80
C SER A 335 -12.04 12.47 -6.68
N PRO A 336 -12.58 11.38 -6.10
CA PRO A 336 -12.94 10.17 -6.84
C PRO A 336 -13.96 10.40 -7.97
N VAL A 337 -15.05 11.14 -7.74
CA VAL A 337 -16.07 11.39 -8.78
C VAL A 337 -15.49 12.22 -9.94
N SER A 338 -14.69 13.26 -9.62
CA SER A 338 -14.01 14.10 -10.61
C SER A 338 -13.10 13.26 -11.52
N MET A 339 -12.33 12.35 -10.92
CA MET A 339 -11.40 11.49 -11.63
C MET A 339 -12.09 10.49 -12.58
N VAL A 340 -13.23 9.94 -12.19
CA VAL A 340 -13.91 8.86 -12.94
C VAL A 340 -14.84 9.39 -14.03
N ASN A 341 -15.42 10.58 -13.85
CA ASN A 341 -16.43 11.12 -14.76
C ASN A 341 -16.04 11.16 -16.26
N PRO A 342 -14.79 11.51 -16.65
CA PRO A 342 -14.38 11.48 -18.05
C PRO A 342 -14.60 10.11 -18.72
N TYR A 343 -14.43 9.02 -17.97
CA TYR A 343 -14.45 7.66 -18.50
C TYR A 343 -15.82 7.00 -18.57
N ARG A 344 -16.90 7.67 -18.11
CA ARG A 344 -18.27 7.12 -18.24
C ARG A 344 -18.67 6.92 -19.71
N SER A 345 -18.20 7.80 -20.59
CA SER A 345 -18.37 7.66 -22.04
C SER A 345 -17.53 6.50 -22.60
N THR A 346 -16.29 6.37 -22.11
CA THR A 346 -15.34 5.32 -22.51
C THR A 346 -15.87 3.93 -22.14
N SER A 347 -16.43 3.77 -20.94
CA SER A 347 -17.01 2.48 -20.50
C SER A 347 -18.27 2.11 -21.28
N ALA A 348 -19.08 3.09 -21.67
CA ALA A 348 -20.23 2.86 -22.54
C ALA A 348 -19.80 2.35 -23.93
N VAL A 349 -18.72 2.91 -24.51
CA VAL A 349 -18.16 2.41 -25.78
C VAL A 349 -17.56 1.01 -25.59
N ALA A 350 -16.82 0.76 -24.51
CA ALA A 350 -16.26 -0.56 -24.22
C ALA A 350 -17.34 -1.65 -24.15
N ALA A 351 -18.49 -1.34 -23.53
CA ALA A 351 -19.63 -2.24 -23.44
C ALA A 351 -20.24 -2.57 -24.81
N GLN A 352 -20.28 -1.63 -25.76
CA GLN A 352 -20.78 -1.87 -27.13
C GLN A 352 -19.97 -2.94 -27.87
N TYR A 353 -18.67 -3.03 -27.59
CA TYR A 353 -17.77 -4.03 -28.17
C TYR A 353 -17.64 -5.30 -27.30
N ASN A 354 -18.36 -5.38 -26.18
CA ASN A 354 -18.23 -6.47 -25.20
C ASN A 354 -16.77 -6.65 -24.71
N LYS A 355 -16.05 -5.54 -24.51
CA LYS A 355 -14.67 -5.53 -24.01
C LYS A 355 -14.64 -4.96 -22.59
N PRO A 356 -13.95 -5.61 -21.63
CA PRO A 356 -13.71 -5.03 -20.31
C PRO A 356 -12.93 -3.71 -20.43
N LEU A 357 -13.23 -2.75 -19.54
CA LEU A 357 -12.43 -1.54 -19.34
C LEU A 357 -11.67 -1.63 -18.01
N VAL A 358 -10.36 -1.43 -18.05
CA VAL A 358 -9.47 -1.56 -16.88
C VAL A 358 -8.70 -0.27 -16.62
N MET A 359 -8.71 0.19 -15.36
CA MET A 359 -7.82 1.24 -14.88
C MET A 359 -6.48 0.57 -14.52
N LEU A 360 -5.62 0.40 -15.52
CA LEU A 360 -4.44 -0.47 -15.44
C LEU A 360 -3.38 0.07 -14.47
N GLU A 361 -3.34 1.38 -14.28
CA GLU A 361 -2.45 2.03 -13.35
C GLU A 361 -3.11 3.30 -12.80
N THR A 362 -3.17 3.41 -11.47
CA THR A 362 -3.65 4.61 -10.80
C THR A 362 -3.05 4.74 -9.40
N ASN A 363 -3.05 5.96 -8.88
CA ASN A 363 -2.90 6.28 -7.46
C ASN A 363 -3.26 7.75 -7.20
N THR A 364 -3.02 8.25 -5.99
CA THR A 364 -3.29 9.64 -5.59
C THR A 364 -2.59 10.69 -6.45
N ALA A 365 -1.32 10.50 -6.81
CA ALA A 365 -0.59 11.38 -7.72
C ALA A 365 0.60 10.68 -8.38
N SER A 366 0.88 11.00 -9.65
CA SER A 366 2.05 10.46 -10.35
C SER A 366 3.35 11.04 -9.81
N CYS A 367 4.50 10.54 -10.29
CA CYS A 367 5.83 10.89 -9.78
C CYS A 367 6.01 10.61 -8.27
N GLY A 368 5.49 9.46 -7.83
CA GLY A 368 5.69 8.92 -6.49
C GLY A 368 4.70 9.39 -5.43
N GLY A 369 3.76 10.28 -5.77
CA GLY A 369 2.78 10.78 -4.81
C GLY A 369 3.28 11.96 -3.98
N PHE A 370 2.44 12.43 -3.07
CA PHE A 370 2.71 13.54 -2.15
C PHE A 370 2.87 13.07 -0.71
N PRO A 371 3.88 13.57 0.04
CA PRO A 371 4.04 13.28 1.46
C PRO A 371 2.82 13.78 2.26
N GLY A 372 2.29 12.94 3.14
CA GLY A 372 1.16 13.25 4.01
C GLY A 372 -0.22 13.22 3.35
N ILE A 373 -0.30 13.20 2.00
CA ILE A 373 -1.53 12.88 1.26
C ILE A 373 -1.55 11.39 0.91
N SER A 374 -0.49 10.89 0.29
CA SER A 374 -0.51 9.60 -0.41
C SER A 374 -0.26 8.40 0.50
N ASP A 375 0.25 8.66 1.69
CA ASP A 375 0.64 7.70 2.71
C ASP A 375 -0.20 7.82 3.99
N SER A 376 -1.30 8.57 3.94
CA SER A 376 -2.19 8.83 5.08
C SER A 376 -3.52 8.09 4.98
N PHE A 377 -4.27 8.03 6.08
CA PHE A 377 -5.58 7.41 6.16
C PHE A 377 -6.59 8.04 5.17
N GLY A 378 -6.46 9.33 4.88
CA GLY A 378 -7.21 10.02 3.83
C GLY A 378 -7.01 9.36 2.47
N ALA A 379 -5.79 8.91 2.15
CA ALA A 379 -5.52 8.11 0.94
C ALA A 379 -6.29 6.80 0.93
N ALA A 380 -6.45 6.14 2.09
CA ALA A 380 -7.22 4.90 2.20
C ALA A 380 -8.71 5.13 1.96
N LEU A 381 -9.28 6.22 2.51
CA LEU A 381 -10.66 6.63 2.25
C LEU A 381 -10.87 6.94 0.76
N TRP A 382 -10.03 7.83 0.21
CA TRP A 382 -10.06 8.24 -1.19
C TRP A 382 -9.91 7.05 -2.15
N SER A 383 -8.98 6.14 -1.87
CA SER A 383 -8.71 4.96 -2.71
C SER A 383 -9.87 3.96 -2.68
N ALA A 384 -10.51 3.76 -1.52
CA ALA A 384 -11.67 2.90 -1.43
C ALA A 384 -12.85 3.52 -2.21
N ASP A 385 -13.14 4.79 -2.00
CA ASP A 385 -14.19 5.54 -2.72
C ASP A 385 -13.96 5.52 -4.24
N LEU A 386 -12.73 5.76 -4.70
CA LEU A 386 -12.34 5.60 -6.11
C LEU A 386 -12.65 4.21 -6.64
N SER A 387 -12.40 3.16 -5.85
CA SER A 387 -12.68 1.79 -6.27
C SER A 387 -14.18 1.56 -6.50
N PHE A 388 -15.04 2.08 -5.62
CA PHE A 388 -16.49 2.00 -5.80
C PHE A 388 -16.98 2.88 -6.96
N GLN A 389 -16.42 4.09 -7.17
CA GLN A 389 -16.75 4.93 -8.33
C GLN A 389 -16.37 4.28 -9.66
N LEU A 390 -15.17 3.69 -9.76
CA LEU A 390 -14.74 2.98 -10.97
C LEU A 390 -15.68 1.80 -11.26
N ALA A 391 -16.05 1.03 -10.22
CA ALA A 391 -17.01 -0.06 -10.36
C ALA A 391 -18.39 0.44 -10.84
N ALA A 392 -18.93 1.50 -10.21
CA ALA A 392 -20.19 2.14 -10.62
C ALA A 392 -20.14 2.74 -12.04
N ALA A 393 -18.94 3.08 -12.54
CA ALA A 393 -18.70 3.52 -13.91
C ALA A 393 -18.43 2.36 -14.88
N ASN A 394 -18.67 1.11 -14.49
CA ASN A 394 -18.48 -0.11 -15.30
C ASN A 394 -17.04 -0.42 -15.69
N PHE A 395 -16.05 0.04 -14.94
CA PHE A 395 -14.74 -0.59 -15.00
C PHE A 395 -14.86 -2.03 -14.50
N SER A 396 -14.08 -2.94 -15.08
CA SER A 396 -14.01 -4.34 -14.65
C SER A 396 -12.88 -4.59 -13.65
N GLN A 397 -11.90 -3.69 -13.58
CA GLN A 397 -10.77 -3.78 -12.67
C GLN A 397 -10.02 -2.45 -12.55
N ALA A 398 -9.34 -2.24 -11.43
CA ALA A 398 -8.38 -1.17 -11.25
C ALA A 398 -7.14 -1.65 -10.47
N LEU A 399 -5.97 -1.05 -10.71
CA LEU A 399 -4.72 -1.47 -10.08
C LEU A 399 -3.94 -0.29 -9.49
N PHE A 400 -3.69 -0.36 -8.17
CA PHE A 400 -2.85 0.63 -7.49
C PHE A 400 -1.38 0.42 -7.81
N HIS A 401 -0.69 1.48 -8.21
CA HIS A 401 0.71 1.37 -8.61
C HIS A 401 1.67 1.18 -7.42
N VAL A 402 2.74 0.40 -7.64
CA VAL A 402 3.82 0.09 -6.70
C VAL A 402 5.16 0.43 -7.36
N GLY A 403 5.76 1.54 -6.92
CA GLY A 403 6.99 2.09 -7.51
C GLY A 403 8.26 1.90 -6.68
N GLY A 404 8.16 1.23 -5.53
CA GLY A 404 9.29 0.96 -4.62
C GLY A 404 9.62 2.12 -3.68
N GLN A 405 10.77 2.07 -3.01
CA GLN A 405 11.01 2.87 -1.79
C GLN A 405 11.02 4.41 -1.98
N ASN A 406 11.11 4.91 -3.21
CA ASN A 406 11.08 6.34 -3.53
C ASN A 406 9.65 6.88 -3.77
N VAL A 407 8.63 6.15 -3.34
CA VAL A 407 7.21 6.45 -3.58
C VAL A 407 6.42 6.45 -2.28
N TYR A 408 5.55 7.45 -2.09
CA TYR A 408 4.67 7.62 -0.93
C TYR A 408 3.43 6.72 -1.01
N TYR A 409 2.86 6.57 -2.20
CA TYR A 409 1.58 5.87 -2.38
C TYR A 409 1.65 4.33 -2.33
N ASN A 410 2.77 3.73 -1.92
CA ASN A 410 2.90 2.27 -2.00
C ASN A 410 1.90 1.58 -1.05
N PRO A 411 1.21 0.51 -1.50
CA PRO A 411 0.40 -0.34 -0.63
C PRO A 411 1.27 -1.15 0.35
N PHE A 412 2.47 -1.53 -0.05
CA PHE A 412 3.43 -2.26 0.76
C PHE A 412 4.84 -1.97 0.24
N THR A 413 5.81 -1.92 1.15
CA THR A 413 7.20 -1.61 0.82
C THR A 413 8.16 -2.51 1.60
N PRO A 414 9.07 -3.25 0.92
CA PRO A 414 10.15 -3.98 1.58
C PRO A 414 11.16 -3.01 2.19
N PRO A 415 11.78 -3.35 3.33
CA PRO A 415 12.81 -2.51 3.95
C PRO A 415 14.01 -2.33 3.00
N PRO A 416 14.81 -1.25 3.17
CA PRO A 416 16.07 -1.10 2.46
C PRO A 416 16.92 -2.37 2.57
N THR A 417 17.66 -2.74 1.50
CA THR A 417 18.42 -4.00 1.46
C THR A 417 19.37 -4.15 2.64
N ASN A 418 20.02 -3.07 3.07
CA ASN A 418 20.92 -3.04 4.22
C ASN A 418 20.19 -3.10 5.59
N GLN A 419 18.87 -2.96 5.62
CA GLN A 419 18.03 -3.03 6.82
C GLN A 419 17.17 -4.31 6.88
N SER A 420 17.08 -5.07 5.79
CA SER A 420 16.27 -6.30 5.65
C SER A 420 16.54 -7.42 6.66
N THR A 421 17.61 -7.33 7.44
CA THR A 421 17.94 -8.31 8.49
C THR A 421 17.35 -7.96 9.87
N PHE A 422 16.87 -6.74 10.07
CA PHE A 422 16.34 -6.29 11.37
C PHE A 422 15.05 -5.46 11.27
N HIS A 423 14.66 -5.02 10.06
CA HIS A 423 13.37 -4.40 9.79
C HIS A 423 12.45 -5.36 9.02
N GLN A 424 11.15 -5.27 9.28
CA GLN A 424 10.13 -5.93 8.47
C GLN A 424 9.64 -4.95 7.38
N TRP A 425 8.58 -5.32 6.67
CA TRP A 425 7.98 -4.46 5.65
C TRP A 425 7.16 -3.35 6.31
N THR A 426 6.85 -2.32 5.52
CA THR A 426 5.88 -1.29 5.88
C THR A 426 4.64 -1.47 4.99
N THR A 427 3.46 -1.54 5.58
CA THR A 427 2.19 -1.53 4.85
C THR A 427 1.66 -0.10 4.78
N GLY A 428 1.39 0.40 3.58
CA GLY A 428 0.84 1.74 3.36
C GLY A 428 -0.68 1.78 3.49
N ALA A 429 -1.21 2.98 3.69
CA ALA A 429 -2.64 3.21 3.95
C ALA A 429 -3.55 2.64 2.84
N ILE A 430 -3.16 2.79 1.56
CA ILE A 430 -3.98 2.35 0.43
C ILE A 430 -4.16 0.82 0.34
N TYR A 431 -3.32 0.02 1.01
CA TYR A 431 -3.54 -1.43 1.08
C TYR A 431 -4.82 -1.77 1.85
N TYR A 432 -5.18 -0.96 2.86
CA TYR A 432 -6.43 -1.14 3.57
C TYR A 432 -7.65 -0.85 2.68
N ALA A 433 -7.53 0.07 1.71
CA ALA A 433 -8.57 0.29 0.71
C ALA A 433 -8.82 -0.97 -0.12
N ALA A 434 -7.74 -1.61 -0.61
CA ALA A 434 -7.85 -2.88 -1.34
C ALA A 434 -8.49 -4.00 -0.49
N LEU A 435 -8.18 -4.08 0.81
CA LEU A 435 -8.83 -5.02 1.74
C LEU A 435 -10.33 -4.76 1.88
N VAL A 436 -10.73 -3.50 2.08
CA VAL A 436 -12.14 -3.11 2.20
C VAL A 436 -12.89 -3.45 0.92
N THR A 437 -12.34 -3.09 -0.25
CA THR A 437 -12.98 -3.38 -1.54
C THR A 437 -13.09 -4.89 -1.79
N ALA A 438 -12.03 -5.66 -1.49
CA ALA A 438 -12.05 -7.12 -1.64
C ALA A 438 -13.15 -7.77 -0.78
N GLU A 439 -13.33 -7.31 0.45
CA GLU A 439 -14.38 -7.83 1.35
C GLU A 439 -15.78 -7.36 0.93
N ALA A 440 -15.90 -6.09 0.53
CA ALA A 440 -17.15 -5.51 0.08
C ALA A 440 -17.66 -6.19 -1.20
N PHE A 441 -16.79 -6.53 -2.16
CA PHE A 441 -17.19 -7.18 -3.40
C PHE A 441 -17.32 -8.69 -3.24
N GLY A 442 -16.52 -9.29 -2.34
CA GLY A 442 -16.60 -10.71 -2.02
C GLY A 442 -16.22 -11.64 -3.17
N PRO A 443 -16.21 -12.97 -2.93
CA PRO A 443 -15.65 -13.93 -3.88
C PRO A 443 -16.64 -14.40 -4.96
N THR A 444 -17.92 -14.00 -4.88
CA THR A 444 -18.99 -14.59 -5.69
C THR A 444 -18.94 -14.20 -7.17
N GLY A 445 -18.30 -13.06 -7.48
CA GLY A 445 -18.30 -12.49 -8.83
C GLY A 445 -19.67 -11.95 -9.28
N ASN A 446 -20.61 -11.77 -8.35
CA ASN A 446 -21.97 -11.32 -8.64
C ASN A 446 -22.31 -9.94 -8.09
N SER A 447 -21.38 -9.28 -7.40
CA SER A 447 -21.59 -7.95 -6.83
C SER A 447 -21.82 -6.91 -7.92
N GLN A 448 -22.87 -6.11 -7.78
CA GLN A 448 -23.17 -4.96 -8.62
C GLN A 448 -23.27 -3.73 -7.72
N ILE A 449 -22.56 -2.67 -8.05
CA ILE A 449 -22.36 -1.50 -7.19
C ILE A 449 -23.14 -0.33 -7.76
N VAL A 450 -23.76 0.43 -6.86
CA VAL A 450 -24.43 1.69 -7.17
C VAL A 450 -24.05 2.74 -6.13
N ASP A 451 -23.77 3.96 -6.60
CA ASP A 451 -23.63 5.14 -5.77
C ASP A 451 -25.01 5.59 -5.29
N LEU A 452 -25.16 5.77 -3.98
CA LEU A 452 -26.44 6.11 -3.37
C LEU A 452 -26.70 7.62 -3.33
N PHE A 453 -25.72 8.47 -3.72
CA PHE A 453 -25.81 9.93 -3.64
C PHE A 453 -26.29 10.39 -2.26
N MET A 454 -25.77 9.74 -1.22
CA MET A 454 -26.26 9.86 0.15
C MET A 454 -26.18 11.28 0.68
N ASN A 455 -27.08 11.58 1.62
CA ASN A 455 -27.09 12.86 2.33
C ASN A 455 -27.17 14.08 1.39
N GLY A 456 -27.94 13.96 0.30
CA GLY A 456 -28.04 15.01 -0.72
C GLY A 456 -26.76 15.16 -1.55
N ASN A 457 -26.11 14.04 -1.88
CA ASN A 457 -24.81 13.99 -2.56
C ASN A 457 -23.72 14.78 -1.82
N ASN A 458 -23.63 14.60 -0.50
CA ASN A 458 -22.68 15.32 0.33
C ASN A 458 -21.24 14.82 0.13
N ASP A 459 -20.30 15.76 0.02
CA ASP A 459 -18.88 15.47 -0.21
C ASP A 459 -18.20 14.62 0.87
N TYR A 460 -18.70 14.65 2.11
CA TYR A 460 -18.01 14.05 3.25
C TYR A 460 -18.63 12.73 3.71
N THR A 461 -19.83 12.41 3.23
CA THR A 461 -20.63 11.25 3.70
C THR A 461 -21.20 10.42 2.54
N PRO A 462 -20.39 10.06 1.51
CA PRO A 462 -20.90 9.21 0.44
C PRO A 462 -21.16 7.79 0.94
N GLY A 463 -21.90 7.04 0.14
CA GLY A 463 -22.05 5.62 0.37
C GLY A 463 -22.59 4.88 -0.84
N TYR A 464 -22.45 3.56 -0.77
CA TYR A 464 -22.70 2.65 -1.88
C TYR A 464 -23.56 1.49 -1.42
N ALA A 465 -24.43 1.03 -2.29
CA ALA A 465 -25.09 -0.26 -2.12
C ALA A 465 -24.49 -1.30 -3.06
N ILE A 466 -24.43 -2.53 -2.57
CA ILE A 466 -23.93 -3.68 -3.31
C ILE A 466 -25.05 -4.69 -3.41
N TYR A 467 -25.43 -5.02 -4.63
CA TYR A 467 -26.47 -5.98 -4.94
C TYR A 467 -25.85 -7.27 -5.47
N GLU A 468 -26.43 -8.41 -5.08
CA GLU A 468 -26.13 -9.70 -5.70
C GLU A 468 -27.44 -10.32 -6.15
N ASN A 469 -27.52 -10.69 -7.42
CA ASN A 469 -28.71 -11.33 -8.02
C ASN A 469 -30.02 -10.54 -7.79
N GLY A 470 -29.96 -9.21 -7.86
CA GLY A 470 -31.13 -8.34 -7.65
C GLY A 470 -31.51 -8.09 -6.19
N HIS A 471 -30.73 -8.58 -5.21
CA HIS A 471 -30.98 -8.34 -3.79
C HIS A 471 -29.88 -7.51 -3.15
N PRO A 472 -30.21 -6.52 -2.30
CA PRO A 472 -29.20 -5.76 -1.58
C PRO A 472 -28.47 -6.70 -0.61
N SER A 473 -27.15 -6.73 -0.72
CA SER A 473 -26.27 -7.68 -0.02
C SER A 473 -25.45 -7.00 1.08
N LYS A 474 -24.94 -5.80 0.78
CA LYS A 474 -24.05 -5.00 1.62
C LYS A 474 -24.28 -3.50 1.36
N VAL A 475 -23.93 -2.66 2.34
CA VAL A 475 -23.88 -1.19 2.23
C VAL A 475 -22.52 -0.71 2.72
N VAL A 476 -21.94 0.27 2.05
CA VAL A 476 -20.66 0.87 2.41
C VAL A 476 -20.88 2.35 2.69
N LEU A 477 -20.46 2.80 3.87
CA LEU A 477 -20.69 4.16 4.36
C LEU A 477 -19.36 4.83 4.68
N PHE A 478 -19.16 6.06 4.25
CA PHE A 478 -17.91 6.80 4.45
C PHE A 478 -18.11 8.00 5.37
N ASN A 479 -17.06 8.36 6.10
CA ASN A 479 -16.94 9.65 6.78
C ASN A 479 -15.51 10.20 6.56
N TYR A 480 -15.41 11.23 5.73
CA TYR A 480 -14.14 11.90 5.38
C TYR A 480 -13.64 12.92 6.42
N ILE A 481 -14.39 13.13 7.50
CA ILE A 481 -14.13 14.22 8.44
C ILE A 481 -13.18 13.73 9.54
N THR A 482 -12.16 14.52 9.85
CA THR A 482 -11.45 14.37 11.13
C THR A 482 -12.15 15.21 12.18
N ASP A 483 -12.72 14.57 13.20
CA ASP A 483 -13.27 15.27 14.35
C ASP A 483 -13.14 14.43 15.63
N PRO A 484 -12.12 14.67 16.46
CA PRO A 484 -11.89 13.89 17.68
C PRO A 484 -12.97 14.10 18.75
N SER A 485 -13.85 15.11 18.62
CA SER A 485 -14.96 15.33 19.56
C SER A 485 -16.13 14.36 19.36
N GLY A 486 -16.20 13.69 18.20
CA GLY A 486 -17.34 12.88 17.77
C GLY A 486 -18.54 13.70 17.31
N ALA A 487 -18.45 15.04 17.25
CA ALA A 487 -19.56 15.88 16.84
C ALA A 487 -19.94 15.70 15.36
N ASN A 488 -19.05 15.16 14.53
CA ASN A 488 -19.29 14.81 13.12
C ASN A 488 -19.46 13.29 12.88
N ASP A 489 -19.71 12.53 13.93
CA ASP A 489 -20.32 11.21 13.77
C ASP A 489 -21.74 11.39 13.21
N TYR A 490 -22.17 10.47 12.34
CA TYR A 490 -23.54 10.47 11.81
C TYR A 490 -24.21 9.10 11.94
N VAL A 491 -25.53 9.09 11.80
CA VAL A 491 -26.39 7.90 11.79
C VAL A 491 -27.07 7.78 10.44
N ALA A 492 -26.78 6.69 9.73
CA ALA A 492 -27.48 6.30 8.51
C ALA A 492 -28.59 5.29 8.86
N HIS A 493 -29.84 5.62 8.54
CA HIS A 493 -30.98 4.73 8.75
C HIS A 493 -31.24 3.90 7.50
N ILE A 494 -30.66 2.71 7.43
CA ILE A 494 -30.79 1.81 6.27
C ILE A 494 -32.15 1.14 6.29
N ALA A 495 -32.91 1.29 5.21
CA ALA A 495 -34.17 0.60 4.96
C ALA A 495 -34.09 -0.21 3.65
N VAL A 496 -34.82 -1.33 3.57
CA VAL A 496 -34.95 -2.14 2.34
C VAL A 496 -36.44 -2.29 2.04
N GLY A 497 -36.91 -1.76 0.91
CA GLY A 497 -38.33 -1.60 0.64
C GLY A 497 -39.02 -0.73 1.71
N GLY A 498 -40.34 -0.79 1.82
CA GLY A 498 -41.11 0.04 2.75
C GLY A 498 -41.13 1.52 2.36
N GLY A 499 -41.53 2.39 3.29
CA GLY A 499 -41.60 3.84 3.05
C GLY A 499 -42.42 4.20 1.81
N GLU A 500 -41.85 5.04 0.95
CA GLU A 500 -42.47 5.49 -0.31
C GLU A 500 -42.18 4.58 -1.51
N THR A 501 -41.46 3.47 -1.32
CA THR A 501 -41.01 2.58 -2.42
C THR A 501 -42.12 1.74 -3.05
N GLY A 502 -43.27 1.61 -2.37
CA GLY A 502 -44.35 0.70 -2.77
C GLY A 502 -44.02 -0.79 -2.60
N GLN A 503 -42.85 -1.14 -2.05
CA GLN A 503 -42.45 -2.51 -1.74
C GLN A 503 -42.70 -2.84 -0.27
N PRO A 504 -42.96 -4.11 0.09
CA PRO A 504 -42.95 -4.53 1.49
C PRO A 504 -41.61 -4.21 2.16
N ALA A 505 -41.63 -3.82 3.43
CA ALA A 505 -40.41 -3.68 4.21
C ALA A 505 -39.72 -5.05 4.34
N ALA A 506 -38.44 -5.09 4.02
CA ALA A 506 -37.62 -6.31 3.95
C ALA A 506 -36.30 -6.17 4.70
N ILE A 507 -36.22 -5.23 5.66
CA ILE A 507 -35.06 -5.07 6.52
C ILE A 507 -34.89 -6.31 7.42
N PRO A 508 -33.66 -6.85 7.62
CA PRO A 508 -33.44 -7.97 8.53
C PRO A 508 -33.61 -7.54 10.00
N ASN A 509 -33.77 -8.50 10.91
CA ASN A 509 -33.85 -8.23 12.36
C ASN A 509 -32.54 -7.62 12.91
N SER A 510 -31.41 -7.94 12.29
CA SER A 510 -30.11 -7.41 12.65
C SER A 510 -29.19 -7.40 11.44
N VAL A 511 -28.20 -6.51 11.46
CA VAL A 511 -27.10 -6.48 10.48
C VAL A 511 -25.76 -6.69 11.17
N LYS A 512 -24.74 -7.05 10.40
CA LYS A 512 -23.36 -7.19 10.87
C LYS A 512 -22.52 -6.06 10.32
N VAL A 513 -21.57 -5.56 11.11
CA VAL A 513 -20.77 -4.39 10.76
C VAL A 513 -19.29 -4.61 11.00
N ARG A 514 -18.46 -4.17 10.03
CA ARG A 514 -17.00 -4.04 10.14
C ARG A 514 -16.59 -2.61 9.80
N ARG A 515 -15.50 -2.15 10.41
CA ARG A 515 -15.08 -0.74 10.35
C ARG A 515 -13.63 -0.61 9.93
N LEU A 516 -13.36 0.29 8.99
CA LEU A 516 -12.04 0.85 8.74
C LEU A 516 -11.93 2.15 9.54
N SER A 517 -10.94 2.27 10.42
CA SER A 517 -10.82 3.44 11.29
C SER A 517 -9.38 3.86 11.58
N ALA A 518 -9.23 5.15 11.83
CA ALA A 518 -8.05 5.82 12.37
C ALA A 518 -8.51 7.04 13.21
N ALA A 519 -7.63 7.63 14.00
CA ALA A 519 -7.95 8.81 14.81
C ALA A 519 -8.09 10.09 13.96
N SER A 520 -7.44 10.15 12.80
CA SER A 520 -7.54 11.26 11.86
C SER A 520 -7.21 10.82 10.43
N VAL A 521 -7.69 11.57 9.44
CA VAL A 521 -7.37 11.38 8.02
C VAL A 521 -5.88 11.55 7.72
N ASN A 522 -5.12 12.32 8.51
CA ASN A 522 -3.68 12.49 8.29
C ASN A 522 -2.80 11.37 8.88
N GLN A 523 -3.42 10.39 9.53
CA GLN A 523 -2.71 9.33 10.23
C GLN A 523 -2.10 8.31 9.26
N LYS A 524 -0.82 7.97 9.43
CA LYS A 524 -0.11 7.03 8.54
C LYS A 524 -0.18 5.56 8.97
N TYR A 525 -0.15 5.33 10.29
CA TYR A 525 -0.08 4.00 10.91
C TYR A 525 -1.16 3.83 11.97
N ASN A 526 -1.30 2.65 12.59
CA ASN A 526 -2.43 2.33 13.48
C ASN A 526 -3.81 2.46 12.80
N ILE A 527 -3.85 2.25 11.48
CA ILE A 527 -5.09 2.05 10.74
C ILE A 527 -5.59 0.65 11.07
N THR A 528 -6.88 0.52 11.34
CA THR A 528 -7.50 -0.77 11.66
C THR A 528 -8.64 -1.09 10.72
N TRP A 529 -8.68 -2.31 10.21
CA TRP A 529 -9.83 -2.90 9.51
C TRP A 529 -10.40 -4.01 10.37
N ALA A 530 -11.66 -3.88 10.79
CA ALA A 530 -12.35 -4.84 11.64
C ALA A 530 -11.55 -5.19 12.91
N GLY A 531 -10.97 -4.18 13.58
CA GLY A 531 -10.15 -4.35 14.78
C GLY A 531 -8.73 -4.86 14.55
N GLN A 532 -8.34 -5.16 13.31
CA GLN A 532 -7.03 -5.69 12.96
C GLN A 532 -6.16 -4.67 12.24
N THR A 533 -4.84 -4.75 12.41
CA THR A 533 -3.85 -3.85 11.81
C THR A 533 -2.66 -4.61 11.22
N MET A 534 -1.95 -3.98 10.28
CA MET A 534 -0.68 -4.48 9.74
C MET A 534 0.55 -4.00 10.52
N GLY A 535 0.34 -3.23 11.58
CA GLY A 535 1.40 -2.66 12.42
C GLY A 535 1.98 -1.35 11.86
N ASP A 536 3.01 -0.87 12.55
CA ASP A 536 3.68 0.38 12.23
C ASP A 536 4.75 0.21 11.14
N GLN A 537 5.43 1.32 10.81
CA GLN A 537 6.60 1.33 9.95
C GLN A 537 7.62 0.25 10.34
N PHE A 538 8.10 -0.52 9.36
CA PHE A 538 9.02 -1.64 9.55
C PHE A 538 8.52 -2.76 10.48
N GLY A 539 7.22 -2.81 10.76
CA GLY A 539 6.60 -3.75 11.68
C GLY A 539 5.67 -4.79 11.04
N SER A 540 5.57 -4.84 9.70
CA SER A 540 4.64 -5.71 8.98
C SER A 540 5.34 -6.93 8.36
N ASP A 541 4.85 -8.13 8.69
CA ASP A 541 5.16 -9.37 7.97
C ASP A 541 4.04 -9.73 6.96
N GLY A 542 3.12 -8.80 6.70
CA GLY A 542 1.98 -8.97 5.83
C GLY A 542 0.79 -9.73 6.43
N ARG A 543 0.83 -10.13 7.71
CA ARG A 543 -0.32 -10.73 8.40
C ARG A 543 -1.07 -9.67 9.21
N MET A 544 -2.40 -9.75 9.17
CA MET A 544 -3.27 -8.96 10.04
C MET A 544 -3.05 -9.35 11.51
N LYS A 545 -2.82 -8.36 12.37
CA LYS A 545 -2.62 -8.49 13.82
C LYS A 545 -3.84 -7.96 14.57
N GLY A 546 -4.18 -8.62 15.68
CA GLY A 546 -5.38 -8.31 16.47
C GLY A 546 -6.54 -9.24 16.16
N GLU A 547 -7.59 -9.13 16.96
CA GLU A 547 -8.80 -9.94 16.82
C GLU A 547 -9.74 -9.38 15.75
N LEU A 548 -10.31 -10.26 14.94
CA LEU A 548 -11.33 -9.87 13.96
C LEU A 548 -12.62 -9.49 14.67
N GLN A 549 -13.00 -8.22 14.59
CA GLN A 549 -14.19 -7.66 15.22
C GLN A 549 -15.32 -7.52 14.21
N THR A 550 -16.48 -8.11 14.53
CA THR A 550 -17.72 -7.93 13.77
C THR A 550 -18.84 -7.57 14.74
N GLU A 551 -19.38 -6.36 14.61
CA GLU A 551 -20.45 -5.86 15.47
C GLU A 551 -21.81 -6.36 14.96
N THR A 552 -22.75 -6.62 15.87
CA THR A 552 -24.15 -6.89 15.51
C THR A 552 -24.99 -5.70 15.92
N ILE A 553 -25.71 -5.11 14.97
CA ILE A 553 -26.64 -4.01 15.21
C ILE A 553 -28.06 -4.56 15.05
N GLN A 554 -28.89 -4.39 16.09
CA GLN A 554 -30.31 -4.75 16.03
C GLN A 554 -31.07 -3.68 15.24
N CYS A 555 -31.90 -4.11 14.32
CA CYS A 555 -32.72 -3.21 13.50
C CYS A 555 -34.08 -3.00 14.15
N ASP A 556 -34.63 -1.81 13.97
CA ASP A 556 -35.99 -1.50 14.37
C ASP A 556 -36.94 -1.96 13.25
N THR A 557 -37.44 -3.19 13.39
CA THR A 557 -38.38 -3.77 12.42
C THR A 557 -39.75 -3.09 12.42
N ALA A 558 -40.11 -2.37 13.48
CA ALA A 558 -41.34 -1.59 13.54
C ALA A 558 -41.18 -0.27 12.77
N ALA A 559 -40.02 0.39 12.88
CA ALA A 559 -39.66 1.54 12.06
C ALA A 559 -39.25 1.16 10.62
N GLY A 560 -38.92 -0.12 10.39
CA GLY A 560 -38.49 -0.63 9.08
C GLY A 560 -37.05 -0.24 8.71
N SER A 561 -36.19 0.07 9.69
CA SER A 561 -34.83 0.55 9.44
C SER A 561 -33.78 0.01 10.43
N CYS A 562 -32.51 0.05 10.02
CA CYS A 562 -31.35 -0.20 10.87
C CYS A 562 -30.54 1.10 11.03
N ALA A 563 -30.39 1.59 12.25
CA ALA A 563 -29.59 2.78 12.55
C ALA A 563 -28.09 2.42 12.65
N ILE A 564 -27.28 2.90 11.70
CA ILE A 564 -25.84 2.62 11.65
C ILE A 564 -25.06 3.89 11.98
N THR A 565 -24.37 3.89 13.13
CA THR A 565 -23.43 4.97 13.47
C THR A 565 -22.14 4.86 12.67
N VAL A 566 -21.71 5.96 12.06
CA VAL A 566 -20.47 6.08 11.28
C VAL A 566 -19.60 7.16 11.93
N LYS A 567 -18.48 6.75 12.52
CA LYS A 567 -17.59 7.64 13.26
C LYS A 567 -16.69 8.47 12.33
N ALA A 568 -16.32 9.67 12.75
CA ALA A 568 -15.38 10.52 12.03
C ALA A 568 -13.91 10.21 12.42
N PRO A 569 -12.98 9.91 11.49
CA PRO A 569 -13.18 9.41 10.13
C PRO A 569 -13.27 7.87 10.07
N SER A 570 -14.07 7.31 9.16
CA SER A 570 -14.16 5.86 8.98
C SER A 570 -14.79 5.42 7.66
N ILE A 571 -14.64 4.12 7.34
CA ILE A 571 -15.53 3.40 6.44
C ILE A 571 -16.26 2.33 7.25
N VAL A 572 -17.55 2.14 7.00
CA VAL A 572 -18.37 1.11 7.63
C VAL A 572 -18.94 0.20 6.54
N LEU A 573 -18.58 -1.08 6.59
CA LEU A 573 -19.17 -2.13 5.75
C LEU A 573 -20.26 -2.83 6.54
N VAL A 574 -21.50 -2.72 6.05
CA VAL A 574 -22.70 -3.32 6.62
C VAL A 574 -23.08 -4.54 5.79
N PHE A 575 -23.19 -5.69 6.42
CA PHE A 575 -23.68 -6.93 5.81
C PHE A 575 -25.16 -7.09 6.15
N LEU A 576 -26.00 -7.20 5.11
CA LEU A 576 -27.46 -7.30 5.26
C LEU A 576 -27.94 -8.75 5.44
N ASN A 577 -27.05 -9.74 5.29
CA ASN A 577 -27.34 -11.13 5.56
C ASN A 577 -26.06 -11.87 6.02
N ASP A 578 -26.23 -12.99 6.72
CA ASP A 578 -25.10 -13.74 7.27
C ASP A 578 -24.27 -14.47 6.21
N GLN A 579 -24.85 -14.79 5.04
CA GLN A 579 -24.13 -15.48 3.97
C GLN A 579 -23.04 -14.58 3.37
N THR A 580 -23.33 -13.31 3.09
CA THR A 580 -22.34 -12.38 2.52
C THR A 580 -21.21 -12.08 3.50
N LEU A 581 -21.50 -12.07 4.80
CA LEU A 581 -20.48 -12.03 5.84
C LEU A 581 -19.62 -13.31 5.80
N ALA A 582 -20.24 -14.48 5.77
CA ALA A 582 -19.54 -15.77 5.77
C ALA A 582 -18.63 -15.91 4.53
N ASP A 583 -19.12 -15.56 3.35
CA ASP A 583 -18.39 -15.67 2.07
C ASP A 583 -17.11 -14.81 2.03
N SER A 584 -17.13 -13.66 2.71
CA SER A 584 -16.01 -12.70 2.71
C SER A 584 -15.18 -12.75 3.99
N THR A 585 -15.56 -13.56 4.98
CA THR A 585 -14.82 -13.69 6.24
C THR A 585 -13.62 -14.61 6.06
N PRO A 586 -12.39 -14.14 6.38
CA PRO A 586 -11.22 -15.00 6.32
C PRO A 586 -11.33 -16.16 7.33
N PRO A 587 -10.73 -17.33 7.05
CA PRO A 587 -10.71 -18.46 7.98
C PRO A 587 -10.17 -18.08 9.36
N SER A 588 -10.73 -18.67 10.42
CA SER A 588 -10.39 -18.38 11.82
C SER A 588 -8.94 -18.69 12.20
N GLU A 589 -8.27 -19.55 11.44
CA GLU A 589 -6.84 -19.86 11.63
C GLU A 589 -5.91 -18.70 11.24
N GLY A 590 -6.46 -17.61 10.65
CA GLY A 590 -5.69 -16.52 10.08
C GLY A 590 -4.90 -16.96 8.84
N PRO A 591 -4.17 -16.05 8.17
CA PRO A 591 -3.27 -16.43 7.09
C PRO A 591 -2.15 -17.32 7.67
N GLN A 592 -2.14 -18.59 7.27
CA GLN A 592 -0.99 -19.46 7.51
C GLN A 592 0.20 -18.93 6.69
N THR A 593 1.36 -18.78 7.34
CA THR A 593 2.57 -18.30 6.64
C THR A 593 3.06 -19.34 5.63
N PHE A 594 3.80 -18.86 4.62
CA PHE A 594 4.42 -19.72 3.62
C PHE A 594 5.76 -20.27 4.13
N ALA A 595 5.98 -21.57 3.95
CA ALA A 595 7.27 -22.19 4.28
C ALA A 595 8.38 -21.61 3.39
N THR A 596 9.55 -21.36 3.97
CA THR A 596 10.72 -20.87 3.24
C THR A 596 11.98 -21.61 3.68
N THR A 597 12.85 -21.90 2.73
CA THR A 597 14.21 -22.44 2.97
C THR A 597 15.23 -21.32 3.22
N ALA A 598 14.85 -20.06 2.99
CA ALA A 598 15.67 -18.90 3.27
C ALA A 598 15.45 -18.43 4.71
N ALA A 599 16.37 -18.76 5.60
CA ALA A 599 16.43 -18.13 6.91
C ALA A 599 16.94 -16.69 6.76
N THR A 600 16.13 -15.69 7.09
CA THR A 600 16.69 -14.40 7.50
C THR A 600 17.57 -14.69 8.72
N LYS A 601 18.72 -14.01 8.85
CA LYS A 601 19.51 -14.14 10.09
C LYS A 601 18.63 -13.65 11.24
N ILE A 602 17.97 -14.58 11.94
CA ILE A 602 17.26 -14.33 13.19
C ILE A 602 18.34 -14.09 14.23
N ARG A 603 18.97 -12.91 14.20
CA ARG A 603 19.54 -12.38 15.44
C ARG A 603 18.30 -11.98 16.23
N ASN A 604 18.06 -12.70 17.33
CA ASN A 604 17.02 -12.34 18.29
C ASN A 604 17.15 -10.84 18.60
N THR A 605 16.30 -10.01 18.00
CA THR A 605 16.14 -8.63 18.47
C THR A 605 15.47 -8.78 19.82
N ALA A 606 16.24 -8.63 20.90
CA ALA A 606 15.66 -8.49 22.23
C ALA A 606 14.73 -7.28 22.18
N THR A 607 13.43 -7.49 22.26
CA THR A 607 12.45 -6.42 22.42
C THR A 607 12.50 -5.98 23.88
N VAL A 608 12.77 -4.70 24.11
CA VAL A 608 12.65 -4.08 25.43
C VAL A 608 11.38 -3.23 25.39
N ASP A 609 10.52 -3.41 26.39
CA ASP A 609 9.33 -2.60 26.57
C ASP A 609 9.70 -1.11 26.59
N GLN A 610 8.97 -0.28 25.83
CA GLN A 610 9.23 1.15 25.72
C GLN A 610 9.15 1.86 27.08
N ALA A 611 8.31 1.38 28.00
CA ALA A 611 8.22 1.89 29.37
C ALA A 611 9.48 1.55 30.20
N VAL A 612 10.10 0.40 29.92
CA VAL A 612 11.38 -0.01 30.55
C VAL A 612 12.54 0.79 29.96
N LEU A 613 12.53 1.08 28.67
CA LEU A 613 13.54 1.93 28.03
C LEU A 613 13.43 3.39 28.50
N ALA A 614 12.21 3.92 28.67
CA ALA A 614 11.95 5.28 29.14
C ALA A 614 12.41 5.54 30.59
N THR A 615 12.52 4.48 31.41
CA THR A 615 13.00 4.56 32.80
C THR A 615 14.43 4.03 32.99
N SER A 616 15.07 3.56 31.91
CA SER A 616 16.41 3.00 31.94
C SER A 616 17.47 4.11 31.87
N ASN A 617 18.20 4.32 32.97
CA ASN A 617 19.32 5.26 33.05
C ASN A 617 20.62 4.73 32.39
N GLY A 618 20.52 3.89 31.35
CA GLY A 618 21.67 3.41 30.55
C GLY A 618 22.66 2.48 31.25
N HIS A 619 22.48 2.17 32.54
CA HIS A 619 23.34 1.25 33.29
C HIS A 619 22.56 0.04 33.78
N GLY A 620 22.61 -1.08 33.05
CA GLY A 620 21.93 -2.28 33.54
C GLY A 620 21.77 -3.48 32.60
N GLY A 621 22.49 -3.57 31.48
CA GLY A 621 22.42 -4.77 30.61
C GLY A 621 22.86 -6.08 31.29
N GLY A 622 23.52 -6.00 32.45
CA GLY A 622 24.00 -7.15 33.22
C GLY A 622 23.18 -7.52 34.47
N HIS A 623 22.20 -6.71 34.89
CA HIS A 623 21.57 -6.89 36.21
C HIS A 623 20.09 -7.27 36.21
N TYR A 624 19.41 -7.30 35.05
CA TYR A 624 18.02 -7.80 34.94
C TYR A 624 17.86 -9.01 34.00
N GLY A 625 18.93 -9.81 33.83
CA GLY A 625 18.92 -11.02 33.00
C GLY A 625 20.14 -11.91 33.19
N GLY A 626 20.69 -11.94 34.42
CA GLY A 626 21.86 -12.74 34.75
C GLY A 626 21.56 -14.25 34.65
N GLY A 627 21.96 -14.87 33.55
CA GLY A 627 21.96 -16.33 33.42
C GLY A 627 22.34 -16.89 32.06
N ILE A 628 22.13 -16.18 30.95
CA ILE A 628 22.46 -16.69 29.61
C ILE A 628 23.00 -15.57 28.72
N LEU A 629 24.26 -15.19 28.93
CA LEU A 629 25.00 -14.37 27.97
C LEU A 629 25.72 -15.31 27.00
N GLY A 630 25.05 -15.61 25.88
CA GLY A 630 25.71 -16.16 24.70
C GLY A 630 26.45 -15.05 23.95
N SER A 631 27.70 -15.30 23.57
CA SER A 631 28.53 -14.38 22.78
C SER A 631 27.84 -13.97 21.46
N THR A 632 27.91 -12.68 21.12
CA THR A 632 27.32 -12.10 19.89
C THR A 632 28.32 -12.02 18.72
N SER A 633 29.53 -12.55 18.90
CA SER A 633 30.60 -12.59 17.90
C SER A 633 30.77 -13.99 17.30
N VAL A 634 30.86 -14.07 15.97
CA VAL A 634 31.14 -15.32 15.26
C VAL A 634 32.59 -15.72 15.54
N GLY A 635 32.79 -16.79 16.31
CA GLY A 635 34.12 -17.41 16.51
C GLY A 635 34.72 -17.32 17.92
N SER A 636 34.05 -16.76 18.94
CA SER A 636 34.57 -16.86 20.31
C SER A 636 34.21 -18.22 20.93
N VAL A 637 35.02 -19.24 20.69
CA VAL A 637 35.13 -20.37 21.63
C VAL A 637 35.71 -19.84 22.93
N SER A 638 34.93 -19.87 24.01
CA SER A 638 35.43 -19.54 25.34
C SER A 638 36.47 -20.58 25.76
N SER A 639 37.74 -20.22 25.68
CA SER A 639 38.88 -20.93 26.26
C SER A 639 38.92 -20.79 27.79
N ALA A 640 37.81 -21.08 28.45
CA ALA A 640 37.67 -21.01 29.91
C ALA A 640 37.05 -22.30 30.48
N TRP A 641 37.62 -23.45 30.10
CA TRP A 641 37.54 -24.70 30.86
C TRP A 641 38.96 -25.24 31.01
N ARG A 642 39.74 -24.62 31.90
CA ARG A 642 40.94 -25.15 32.56
C ARG A 642 41.54 -24.04 33.43
N MET A 643 41.04 -23.93 34.66
CA MET A 643 41.80 -23.69 35.90
C MET A 643 40.85 -23.20 36.99
N ALA A 644 40.36 -24.14 37.80
CA ALA A 644 39.97 -23.91 39.18
C ALA A 644 40.06 -25.25 39.94
N VAL A 645 41.26 -25.49 40.49
CA VAL A 645 41.59 -26.15 41.77
C VAL A 645 40.70 -27.32 42.25
N PRO A 646 41.22 -28.57 42.36
CA PRO A 646 40.56 -29.64 43.10
C PRO A 646 40.82 -29.48 44.61
N GLY A 647 40.08 -28.58 45.24
CA GLY A 647 40.03 -28.41 46.70
C GLY A 647 38.91 -29.25 47.33
N MET A 648 38.81 -30.54 46.99
CA MET A 648 37.93 -31.48 47.70
C MET A 648 38.35 -32.96 47.52
N VAL A 649 39.67 -33.24 47.55
CA VAL A 649 40.24 -34.58 47.79
C VAL A 649 41.25 -34.53 48.94
N ALA A 650 40.94 -33.74 49.99
CA ALA A 650 41.80 -33.64 51.16
C ALA A 650 41.52 -34.69 52.25
N VAL A 651 40.63 -35.67 52.06
CA VAL A 651 40.17 -36.52 53.19
C VAL A 651 40.25 -38.04 52.93
N VAL A 652 40.68 -38.51 51.75
CA VAL A 652 40.79 -39.95 51.47
C VAL A 652 42.23 -40.42 51.13
N GLY A 653 43.18 -39.50 50.92
CA GLY A 653 44.60 -39.83 50.65
C GLY A 653 45.51 -39.88 51.89
N GLY A 654 45.02 -39.47 53.07
CA GLY A 654 45.82 -39.40 54.30
C GLY A 654 45.75 -40.66 55.20
N ALA A 655 44.96 -41.67 54.85
CA ALA A 655 44.71 -42.83 55.70
C ALA A 655 45.16 -44.18 55.09
N LEU A 656 45.83 -44.20 53.94
CA LEU A 656 46.32 -45.44 53.29
C LEU A 656 47.79 -45.36 52.82
N GLY A 657 48.60 -44.50 53.43
CA GLY A 657 50.05 -44.40 53.21
C GLY A 657 50.91 -44.71 54.45
N ALA A 658 50.29 -45.18 55.54
CA ALA A 658 50.96 -45.53 56.80
C ALA A 658 50.90 -47.05 57.12
N VAL A 659 50.62 -47.90 56.13
CA VAL A 659 50.60 -49.37 56.30
C VAL A 659 51.41 -50.12 55.23
N PHE A 660 52.38 -49.50 54.58
CA PHE A 660 53.37 -50.28 53.80
C PHE A 660 54.79 -49.69 53.88
N VAL A 661 55.30 -49.53 55.11
CA VAL A 661 56.70 -49.86 55.35
C VAL A 661 56.76 -51.36 55.52
N ALA A 662 57.16 -52.09 54.47
CA ALA A 662 57.95 -53.32 54.55
C ALA A 662 58.11 -53.93 53.16
N PHE A 663 59.32 -54.43 52.90
CA PHE A 663 59.79 -55.14 51.71
C PHE A 663 60.17 -54.27 50.50
N VAL A 664 61.38 -54.34 49.93
CA VAL A 664 62.63 -55.04 50.23
C VAL A 664 63.66 -54.40 49.28
N ARG A 665 64.85 -54.07 49.80
CA ARG A 665 66.14 -53.79 49.11
C ARG A 665 66.20 -52.74 48.01
#